data_AF-A0A9P7G9U6-F1
#
_entry.id   AF-A0A9P7G9U6-F1
#
_cell.length_a   1.000
_cell.length_b   1.000
_cell.length_c   1.000
_cell.angle_alpha   90.00
_cell.angle_beta   90.00
_cell.angle_gamma   90.00
#
_symmetry.space_group_name_H-M   'P 1'
#
loop_
_entity.id
_entity.type
_entity.pdbx_description
1 polymer ?
#
loop_
_entity_poly.entity_id
_entity_poly.type
_entity_poly.pdbx_seq_one_letter_code
_entity_poly.pdbx_strand_id
1 'polypeptide(L)'
;MVTVLDVNTPMASLLRLKFKVILIPVILVIVAFLHFVISNQYQIKNALSYATRPLWDEADGPKQVIPHYYAEGMRMDSHACQLHGWTEREGKTNIKVFDSVLMSSELDLLEIRMNELDSMVDNFFIIESNATFTGLAKETYFAKNRERFSKFEKKIVYSFLPGYVLAPGQTAWHVESGTRDAMTLLLRNHVHALPSVTRSLVIMSDIDEIPSKHSIDLLKNCEFGESIHLQLRNFLYSSLVSTAWYAGWHVEDQPLSSVSWSKYTVMNYAFALTTPDPGEISVVDSDQILLPQFVTAAHKHNVKASLSIGGWTGSRWFSSNVGSAQNRTAFVKSVAWLVKKYNLDGIDFDWEYPGKQGIGCNVVSPNDTANFLSFLQELRQGLGTGVILTAATDTKPFPDASDAPSADIHALGEVLDYIIIMNYDIRSTPSTGAGPNSPLDDKCAPSDNQFGSAQSALRAWTNAGMPPDRIVLGAPMYGRSYRVPSSAAFADDSNSTLASFPPYILNDQPTGDRWNGHGGLDVCGSYEAPGGSYAFWSLVEESYLNLDGTVKDGISYRYDNCSETPYVYDPKTEIMITYDDARSFAAKGDFVKVNNLRGFAVWEAAGDYNNLLINAILNGTVNGAPRTTKPLLQPSATAMSSASAHRAFSLPATHWILAIGAYYFFG
;
A
#
# COMPACT_ATOMS: atom_id res chain seq x y z
N MET A 1 -73.31 -15.40 73.91
CA MET A 1 -72.64 -14.09 73.74
C MET A 1 -71.15 -14.37 73.94
N VAL A 2 -70.23 -14.24 72.98
CA VAL A 2 -69.98 -13.14 72.03
C VAL A 2 -69.22 -13.73 70.83
N THR A 3 -69.90 -13.74 69.68
CA THR A 3 -69.44 -13.34 68.34
C THR A 3 -68.01 -13.58 67.86
N VAL A 4 -67.99 -14.31 66.74
CA VAL A 4 -66.98 -14.54 65.71
C VAL A 4 -66.35 -13.23 65.20
N LEU A 5 -65.01 -13.21 65.07
CA LEU A 5 -64.31 -12.38 64.09
C LEU A 5 -63.26 -13.25 63.39
N ASP A 6 -63.58 -13.54 62.13
CA ASP A 6 -62.80 -14.23 61.11
C ASP A 6 -61.79 -13.23 60.52
N VAL A 7 -60.50 -13.58 60.50
CA VAL A 7 -59.48 -12.84 59.75
C VAL A 7 -58.58 -13.85 59.03
N ASN A 8 -59.06 -14.29 57.86
CA ASN A 8 -58.23 -14.77 56.77
C ASN A 8 -57.39 -13.61 56.22
N THR A 9 -56.07 -13.61 56.44
CA THR A 9 -55.12 -12.75 55.71
C THR A 9 -54.30 -13.56 54.69
N PRO A 10 -54.41 -13.25 53.38
CA PRO A 10 -53.72 -13.95 52.29
C PRO A 10 -52.32 -13.34 52.00
N MET A 11 -51.47 -13.16 53.01
CA MET A 11 -50.17 -12.50 52.83
C MET A 11 -48.97 -13.46 52.74
N ALA A 12 -49.12 -14.72 53.19
CA ALA A 12 -48.05 -15.72 53.16
C ALA A 12 -47.89 -16.46 51.81
N SER A 13 -48.89 -16.38 50.92
CA SER A 13 -48.90 -17.06 49.61
C SER A 13 -48.14 -16.29 48.52
N LEU A 14 -48.22 -14.95 48.53
CA LEU A 14 -47.59 -14.08 47.53
C LEU A 14 -46.06 -13.98 47.64
N LEU A 15 -45.49 -14.16 48.84
CA LEU A 15 -44.04 -14.15 49.05
C LEU A 15 -43.34 -15.45 48.59
N ARG A 16 -44.01 -16.60 48.70
CA ARG A 16 -43.47 -17.89 48.21
C ARG A 16 -43.54 -18.03 46.68
N LEU A 17 -44.52 -17.39 46.03
CA LEU A 17 -44.62 -17.36 44.58
C LEU A 17 -43.56 -16.43 43.96
N LYS A 18 -43.33 -15.26 44.56
CA LYS A 18 -42.32 -14.29 44.07
C LYS A 18 -40.87 -14.80 44.17
N PHE A 19 -40.54 -15.61 45.17
CA PHE A 19 -39.21 -16.20 45.30
C PHE A 19 -38.91 -17.23 44.19
N LYS A 20 -39.90 -18.04 43.79
CA LYS A 20 -39.75 -19.03 42.70
C LYS A 20 -39.67 -18.39 41.31
N VAL A 21 -40.38 -17.27 41.10
CA VAL A 21 -40.38 -16.54 39.82
C VAL A 21 -39.03 -15.85 39.53
N ILE A 22 -38.25 -15.51 40.55
CA ILE A 22 -36.91 -14.89 40.38
C ILE A 22 -35.80 -15.95 40.38
N LEU A 23 -35.91 -17.00 41.20
CA LEU A 23 -34.85 -18.00 41.37
C LEU A 23 -34.62 -18.85 40.12
N ILE A 24 -35.69 -19.21 39.40
CA ILE A 24 -35.61 -20.03 38.18
C ILE A 24 -34.81 -19.32 37.06
N PRO A 25 -35.11 -18.05 36.70
CA PRO A 25 -34.31 -17.31 35.72
C PRO A 25 -32.84 -17.17 36.15
N VAL A 26 -32.57 -16.93 37.44
CA VAL A 26 -31.19 -16.81 37.94
C VAL A 26 -30.43 -18.13 37.77
N ILE A 27 -31.06 -19.27 38.11
CA ILE A 27 -30.45 -20.59 37.90
C ILE A 27 -30.21 -20.85 36.40
N LEU A 28 -31.16 -20.50 35.53
CA LEU A 28 -31.00 -20.65 34.09
C LEU A 28 -29.86 -19.79 33.53
N VAL A 29 -29.71 -18.56 34.00
CA VAL A 29 -28.59 -17.68 33.62
C VAL A 29 -27.26 -18.27 34.11
N ILE A 30 -27.20 -18.80 35.34
CA ILE A 30 -26.00 -19.44 35.88
C ILE A 30 -25.63 -20.69 35.06
N VAL A 31 -26.61 -21.53 34.71
CA VAL A 31 -26.38 -22.74 33.90
C VAL A 31 -25.95 -22.36 32.48
N ALA A 32 -26.59 -21.35 31.86
CA ALA A 32 -26.19 -20.85 30.55
C ALA A 32 -24.78 -20.23 30.58
N PHE A 33 -24.44 -19.50 31.64
CA PHE A 33 -23.11 -18.93 31.83
C PHE A 33 -22.06 -20.03 32.04
N LEU A 34 -22.33 -21.03 32.89
CA LEU A 34 -21.42 -22.17 33.07
C LEU A 34 -21.25 -22.96 31.77
N HIS A 35 -22.32 -23.18 31.03
CA HIS A 35 -22.26 -23.80 29.71
C HIS A 35 -21.43 -22.94 28.75
N PHE A 36 -21.64 -21.62 28.71
CA PHE A 36 -20.84 -20.71 27.89
C PHE A 36 -19.36 -20.77 28.25
N VAL A 37 -19.02 -20.76 29.54
CA VAL A 37 -17.64 -20.87 30.03
C VAL A 37 -17.01 -22.21 29.66
N ILE A 38 -17.72 -23.32 29.82
CA ILE A 38 -17.23 -24.66 29.47
C ILE A 38 -17.06 -24.81 27.95
N SER A 39 -18.04 -24.35 27.16
CA SER A 39 -17.99 -24.40 25.69
C SER A 39 -16.93 -23.47 25.11
N ASN A 40 -16.62 -22.36 25.78
CA ASN A 40 -15.64 -21.36 25.33
C ASN A 40 -14.36 -21.37 26.18
N GLN A 41 -14.09 -22.45 26.92
CA GLN A 41 -12.97 -22.53 27.87
C GLN A 41 -11.62 -22.17 27.22
N TYR A 42 -11.42 -22.53 25.94
CA TYR A 42 -10.21 -22.22 25.19
C TYR A 42 -10.11 -20.72 24.85
N GLN A 43 -11.20 -20.11 24.37
CA GLN A 43 -11.29 -18.68 24.06
C GLN A 43 -11.07 -17.83 25.32
N ILE A 44 -11.69 -18.21 26.43
CA ILE A 44 -11.55 -17.51 27.72
C ILE A 44 -10.13 -17.66 28.27
N LYS A 45 -9.55 -18.87 28.20
CA LYS A 45 -8.16 -19.11 28.61
C LYS A 45 -7.19 -18.28 27.78
N ASN A 46 -7.36 -18.21 26.46
CA ASN A 46 -6.54 -17.37 25.59
C ASN A 46 -6.74 -15.89 25.87
N ALA A 47 -7.98 -15.42 25.97
CA ALA A 47 -8.29 -14.02 26.27
C ALA A 47 -7.66 -13.58 27.61
N LEU A 48 -7.79 -14.40 28.65
CA LEU A 48 -7.14 -14.16 29.93
C LEU A 48 -5.62 -14.20 29.78
N SER A 49 -5.05 -15.22 29.11
CA SER A 49 -3.61 -15.34 28.89
C SER A 49 -3.01 -14.15 28.14
N TYR A 50 -3.69 -13.62 27.12
CA TYR A 50 -3.25 -12.44 26.36
C TYR A 50 -3.46 -11.14 27.15
N ALA A 51 -4.60 -10.98 27.83
CA ALA A 51 -4.91 -9.77 28.60
C ALA A 51 -3.99 -9.61 29.82
N THR A 52 -3.51 -10.72 30.36
CA THR A 52 -2.62 -10.74 31.53
C THR A 52 -1.14 -10.88 31.15
N ARG A 53 -0.84 -11.12 29.86
CA ARG A 53 0.53 -11.17 29.32
C ARG A 53 1.40 -9.98 29.74
N PRO A 54 0.91 -8.71 29.74
CA PRO A 54 1.71 -7.57 30.20
C PRO A 54 2.09 -7.58 31.69
N LEU A 55 1.49 -8.46 32.51
CA LEU A 55 1.76 -8.57 33.94
C LEU A 55 2.93 -9.51 34.25
N TRP A 56 3.38 -10.31 33.28
CA TRP A 56 4.42 -11.34 33.49
C TRP A 56 5.37 -11.59 32.32
N ASP A 57 5.14 -10.98 31.14
CA ASP A 57 6.20 -10.83 30.13
C ASP A 57 7.16 -9.73 30.62
N GLU A 58 8.31 -10.10 31.19
CA GLU A 58 9.44 -9.17 31.22
C GLU A 58 10.09 -9.15 29.83
N ALA A 59 10.49 -7.96 29.37
CA ALA A 59 11.14 -7.78 28.08
C ALA A 59 12.58 -8.32 28.13
N ASP A 60 12.73 -9.64 28.05
CA ASP A 60 14.01 -10.31 27.81
C ASP A 60 14.40 -10.20 26.33
N GLY A 61 14.32 -8.99 25.77
CA GLY A 61 14.83 -8.67 24.45
C GLY A 61 16.37 -8.77 24.39
N PRO A 62 16.95 -8.80 23.19
CA PRO A 62 18.40 -8.86 23.04
C PRO A 62 19.08 -7.71 23.78
N LYS A 63 20.02 -8.05 24.69
CA LYS A 63 20.75 -7.07 25.50
C LYS A 63 21.74 -6.22 24.70
N GLN A 64 22.06 -6.67 23.48
CA GLN A 64 22.93 -5.99 22.54
C GLN A 64 22.29 -6.06 21.16
N VAL A 65 22.07 -4.88 20.55
CA VAL A 65 21.60 -4.76 19.18
C VAL A 65 22.78 -4.29 18.33
N ILE A 66 23.14 -5.09 17.32
CA ILE A 66 24.18 -4.72 16.34
C ILE A 66 23.45 -4.00 15.20
N PRO A 67 23.76 -2.71 14.93
CA PRO A 67 23.14 -2.01 13.81
C PRO A 67 23.52 -2.67 12.49
N HIS A 68 22.55 -2.88 11.62
CA HIS A 68 22.79 -3.40 10.28
C HIS A 68 23.09 -2.24 9.32
N TYR A 69 24.35 -2.11 8.90
CA TYR A 69 24.78 -1.09 7.93
C TYR A 69 24.69 -1.67 6.52
N TYR A 70 23.80 -1.11 5.70
CA TYR A 70 23.61 -1.50 4.29
C TYR A 70 23.14 -0.31 3.45
N ALA A 71 23.55 -0.31 2.18
CA ALA A 71 22.99 0.50 1.12
C ALA A 71 23.02 -0.31 -0.18
N GLU A 72 22.09 -0.03 -1.09
CA GLU A 72 22.07 -0.69 -2.40
C GLU A 72 23.38 -0.47 -3.16
N GLY A 73 23.97 -1.55 -3.67
CA GLY A 73 25.28 -1.53 -4.35
C GLY A 73 26.50 -1.61 -3.42
N MET A 74 26.33 -1.58 -2.09
CA MET A 74 27.43 -1.81 -1.14
C MET A 74 27.96 -3.25 -1.26
N ARG A 75 29.28 -3.41 -1.32
CA ARG A 75 29.94 -4.72 -1.35
C ARG A 75 30.17 -5.23 0.07
N MET A 76 29.86 -6.50 0.33
CA MET A 76 30.14 -7.16 1.62
C MET A 76 31.59 -7.63 1.72
N ASP A 77 32.50 -6.68 1.93
CA ASP A 77 33.94 -6.92 2.07
C ASP A 77 34.44 -6.69 3.51
N SER A 78 35.76 -6.74 3.70
CA SER A 78 36.41 -6.52 5.00
C SER A 78 35.96 -5.23 5.69
N HIS A 79 35.72 -4.16 4.94
CA HIS A 79 35.25 -2.90 5.51
C HIS A 79 33.82 -3.01 6.02
N ALA A 80 32.93 -3.66 5.27
CA ALA A 80 31.57 -3.95 5.72
C ALA A 80 31.55 -4.78 7.00
N CYS A 81 32.41 -5.80 7.13
CA CYS A 81 32.53 -6.56 8.37
C CYS A 81 32.97 -5.69 9.56
N GLN A 82 33.95 -4.81 9.36
CA GLN A 82 34.47 -3.92 10.41
C GLN A 82 33.39 -2.96 10.94
N LEU A 83 32.49 -2.47 10.09
CA LEU A 83 31.35 -1.62 10.52
C LEU A 83 30.45 -2.32 11.55
N HIS A 84 30.39 -3.65 11.51
CA HIS A 84 29.61 -4.47 12.44
C HIS A 84 30.44 -4.97 13.63
N GLY A 85 31.71 -4.55 13.74
CA GLY A 85 32.64 -5.02 14.76
C GLY A 85 33.18 -6.44 14.49
N TRP A 86 33.11 -6.90 13.25
CA TRP A 86 33.52 -8.24 12.82
C TRP A 86 34.74 -8.21 11.91
N THR A 87 35.41 -9.35 11.79
CA THR A 87 36.46 -9.56 10.80
C THR A 87 35.89 -10.28 9.58
N GLU A 88 36.57 -10.14 8.45
CA GLU A 88 36.26 -10.95 7.28
C GLU A 88 36.50 -12.44 7.55
N ARG A 89 35.64 -13.28 7.01
CA ARG A 89 35.66 -14.73 7.19
C ARG A 89 36.67 -15.41 6.28
N GLU A 90 37.56 -16.20 6.87
CA GLU A 90 38.48 -17.03 6.13
C GLU A 90 37.75 -18.16 5.40
N GLY A 91 38.17 -18.49 4.18
CA GLY A 91 37.60 -19.59 3.41
C GLY A 91 36.15 -19.38 2.96
N LYS A 92 35.69 -18.12 2.86
CA LYS A 92 34.31 -17.77 2.47
C LYS A 92 33.79 -18.35 1.15
N THR A 93 34.68 -18.80 0.26
CA THR A 93 34.34 -19.51 -0.98
C THR A 93 33.82 -20.94 -0.75
N ASN A 94 34.13 -21.53 0.42
CA ASN A 94 33.79 -22.91 0.76
C ASN A 94 32.62 -22.99 1.76
N ILE A 95 31.82 -21.92 1.86
CA ILE A 95 30.65 -21.87 2.72
C ILE A 95 29.41 -22.23 1.93
N LYS A 96 28.67 -23.20 2.46
CA LYS A 96 27.35 -23.58 1.98
C LYS A 96 26.26 -22.96 2.84
N VAL A 97 25.31 -22.30 2.23
CA VAL A 97 24.19 -21.65 2.92
C VAL A 97 22.97 -22.55 2.85
N PHE A 98 22.44 -22.93 4.01
CA PHE A 98 21.30 -23.82 4.16
C PHE A 98 20.14 -23.06 4.78
N ASP A 99 19.03 -23.01 4.06
CA ASP A 99 17.78 -22.44 4.55
C ASP A 99 16.87 -23.56 5.03
N SER A 100 16.42 -23.52 6.27
CA SER A 100 15.62 -24.59 6.88
C SER A 100 14.31 -24.04 7.43
N VAL A 101 13.21 -24.63 6.98
CA VAL A 101 11.85 -24.20 7.31
C VAL A 101 10.94 -25.38 7.64
N LEU A 102 9.99 -25.13 8.55
CA LEU A 102 8.94 -26.08 8.90
C LEU A 102 7.66 -25.74 8.13
N MET A 103 7.25 -26.64 7.23
CA MET A 103 6.11 -26.41 6.33
C MET A 103 4.77 -26.78 6.97
N SER A 104 3.91 -25.78 7.12
CA SER A 104 2.51 -25.97 7.51
C SER A 104 1.56 -25.83 6.31
N SER A 105 1.28 -24.62 5.85
CA SER A 105 0.33 -24.35 4.74
C SER A 105 0.69 -23.16 3.86
N GLU A 106 1.71 -22.37 4.23
CA GLU A 106 2.03 -21.07 3.63
C GLU A 106 2.83 -21.16 2.33
N LEU A 107 2.23 -21.73 1.27
CA LEU A 107 2.90 -21.93 -0.03
C LEU A 107 3.39 -20.62 -0.67
N ASP A 108 2.62 -19.54 -0.56
CA ASP A 108 2.97 -18.24 -1.16
C ASP A 108 4.19 -17.63 -0.47
N LEU A 109 4.24 -17.69 0.85
CA LEU A 109 5.38 -17.21 1.63
C LEU A 109 6.63 -18.06 1.38
N LEU A 110 6.47 -19.39 1.25
CA LEU A 110 7.58 -20.26 0.85
C LEU A 110 8.11 -19.87 -0.54
N GLU A 111 7.25 -19.58 -1.50
CA GLU A 111 7.68 -19.17 -2.85
C GLU A 111 8.42 -17.83 -2.82
N ILE A 112 7.91 -16.85 -2.07
CA ILE A 112 8.58 -15.56 -1.89
C ILE A 112 9.95 -15.76 -1.23
N ARG A 113 10.01 -16.52 -0.13
CA ARG A 113 11.25 -16.87 0.57
C ARG A 113 12.26 -17.50 -0.38
N MET A 114 11.86 -18.51 -1.13
CA MET A 114 12.77 -19.22 -2.04
C MET A 114 13.25 -18.32 -3.17
N ASN A 115 12.42 -17.42 -3.69
CA ASN A 115 12.86 -16.45 -4.71
C ASN A 115 13.84 -15.40 -4.15
N GLU A 116 13.57 -14.83 -2.98
CA GLU A 116 14.46 -13.87 -2.31
C GLU A 116 15.83 -14.50 -2.03
N LEU A 117 15.82 -15.76 -1.59
CA LEU A 117 17.01 -16.47 -1.12
C LEU A 117 17.75 -17.27 -2.19
N ASP A 118 17.16 -17.51 -3.37
CA ASP A 118 17.68 -18.41 -4.40
C ASP A 118 19.15 -18.15 -4.73
N SER A 119 19.50 -16.88 -4.94
CA SER A 119 20.87 -16.51 -5.32
C SER A 119 21.92 -16.70 -4.20
N MET A 120 21.49 -16.86 -2.94
CA MET A 120 22.37 -16.99 -1.78
C MET A 120 22.41 -18.40 -1.21
N VAL A 121 21.30 -19.12 -1.29
CA VAL A 121 21.10 -20.44 -0.68
C VAL A 121 21.53 -21.55 -1.63
N ASP A 122 22.31 -22.48 -1.09
CA ASP A 122 22.72 -23.71 -1.77
C ASP A 122 21.64 -24.78 -1.67
N ASN A 123 20.99 -24.92 -0.50
CA ASN A 123 19.95 -25.92 -0.26
C ASN A 123 18.79 -25.39 0.61
N PHE A 124 17.57 -25.71 0.20
CA PHE A 124 16.33 -25.44 0.95
C PHE A 124 15.85 -26.72 1.62
N PHE A 125 15.96 -26.79 2.94
CA PHE A 125 15.52 -27.89 3.78
C PHE A 125 14.06 -27.67 4.20
N ILE A 126 13.18 -28.57 3.77
CA ILE A 126 11.74 -28.46 4.01
C ILE A 126 11.30 -29.72 4.75
N ILE A 127 10.81 -29.54 5.99
CA ILE A 127 10.09 -30.60 6.70
C ILE A 127 8.60 -30.33 6.65
N GLU A 128 7.83 -31.32 6.21
CA GLU A 128 6.38 -31.26 6.19
C GLU A 128 5.76 -32.44 6.95
N SER A 129 4.69 -32.16 7.68
CA SER A 129 3.88 -33.17 8.35
C SER A 129 2.45 -33.20 7.80
N ASN A 130 1.78 -34.34 7.92
CA ASN A 130 0.35 -34.50 7.69
C ASN A 130 -0.50 -34.21 8.96
N ALA A 131 0.09 -33.57 9.98
CA ALA A 131 -0.66 -32.98 11.09
C ALA A 131 -0.22 -31.54 11.38
N THR A 132 -1.12 -30.72 11.94
CA THR A 132 -0.82 -29.41 12.51
C THR A 132 0.03 -29.55 13.76
N PHE A 133 0.62 -28.45 14.25
CA PHE A 133 1.32 -28.44 15.54
C PHE A 133 0.43 -28.85 16.73
N THR A 134 -0.90 -28.73 16.60
CA THR A 134 -1.87 -29.18 17.60
C THR A 134 -2.29 -30.65 17.45
N GLY A 135 -1.70 -31.40 16.52
CA GLY A 135 -1.97 -32.81 16.28
C GLY A 135 -3.23 -33.09 15.46
N LEU A 136 -3.83 -32.07 14.83
CA LEU A 136 -4.97 -32.24 13.92
C LEU A 136 -4.47 -32.66 12.53
N ALA A 137 -5.19 -33.56 11.86
CA ALA A 137 -4.82 -33.97 10.51
C ALA A 137 -4.81 -32.76 9.55
N LYS A 138 -3.78 -32.67 8.70
CA LYS A 138 -3.67 -31.69 7.61
C LYS A 138 -3.14 -32.36 6.35
N GLU A 139 -3.42 -31.76 5.20
CA GLU A 139 -2.82 -32.20 3.95
C GLU A 139 -1.34 -31.80 3.88
N THR A 140 -0.57 -32.50 3.05
CA THR A 140 0.82 -32.14 2.71
C THR A 140 0.81 -31.13 1.56
N TYR A 141 0.69 -29.84 1.89
CA TYR A 141 0.58 -28.74 0.95
C TYR A 141 1.79 -28.63 0.02
N PHE A 142 3.02 -28.68 0.54
CA PHE A 142 4.22 -28.60 -0.30
C PHE A 142 4.33 -29.81 -1.21
N ALA A 143 4.21 -31.03 -0.66
CA ALA A 143 4.33 -32.25 -1.46
C ALA A 143 3.28 -32.32 -2.60
N LYS A 144 2.04 -31.87 -2.34
CA LYS A 144 0.98 -31.82 -3.36
C LYS A 144 1.22 -30.75 -4.44
N ASN A 145 1.91 -29.66 -4.10
CA ASN A 145 2.15 -28.52 -5.00
C ASN A 145 3.62 -28.40 -5.42
N ARG A 146 4.38 -29.50 -5.38
CA ARG A 146 5.85 -29.49 -5.62
C ARG A 146 6.24 -28.92 -6.98
N GLU A 147 5.40 -29.09 -8.00
CA GLU A 147 5.61 -28.54 -9.35
C GLU A 147 5.76 -27.01 -9.33
N ARG A 148 5.04 -26.31 -8.43
CA ARG A 148 5.13 -24.85 -8.23
C ARG A 148 6.57 -24.40 -7.91
N PHE A 149 7.37 -25.29 -7.31
CA PHE A 149 8.75 -25.01 -6.88
C PHE A 149 9.80 -25.64 -7.81
N SER A 150 9.41 -26.05 -9.02
CA SER A 150 10.29 -26.71 -10.00
C SER A 150 11.57 -25.93 -10.32
N LYS A 151 11.52 -24.58 -10.28
CA LYS A 151 12.69 -23.69 -10.40
C LYS A 151 13.81 -24.05 -9.41
N PHE A 152 13.44 -24.46 -8.20
CA PHE A 152 14.37 -24.71 -7.10
C PHE A 152 14.64 -26.19 -6.86
N GLU A 153 14.04 -27.10 -7.63
CA GLU A 153 13.99 -28.55 -7.35
C GLU A 153 15.38 -29.16 -7.03
N LYS A 154 16.43 -28.70 -7.72
CA LYS A 154 17.81 -29.17 -7.51
C LYS A 154 18.41 -28.77 -6.14
N LYS A 155 17.85 -27.75 -5.49
CA LYS A 155 18.27 -27.24 -4.19
C LYS A 155 17.42 -27.79 -3.04
N ILE A 156 16.24 -28.37 -3.34
CA ILE A 156 15.29 -28.80 -2.32
C ILE A 156 15.74 -30.10 -1.66
N VAL A 157 15.81 -30.09 -0.33
CA VAL A 157 15.99 -31.25 0.53
C VAL A 157 14.71 -31.42 1.35
N TYR A 158 13.82 -32.29 0.88
CA TYR A 158 12.50 -32.50 1.47
C TYR A 158 12.50 -33.75 2.38
N SER A 159 11.90 -33.64 3.57
CA SER A 159 11.64 -34.77 4.45
C SER A 159 10.21 -34.73 4.99
N PHE A 160 9.50 -35.85 4.85
CA PHE A 160 8.17 -36.02 5.42
C PHE A 160 8.27 -36.56 6.86
N LEU A 161 7.57 -35.92 7.79
CA LEU A 161 7.46 -36.36 9.18
C LEU A 161 6.00 -36.75 9.51
N PRO A 162 5.70 -38.04 9.74
CA PRO A 162 4.35 -38.47 10.12
C PRO A 162 3.88 -37.75 11.39
N GLY A 163 2.74 -37.08 11.29
CA GLY A 163 2.09 -36.43 12.42
C GLY A 163 1.40 -37.44 13.34
N TYR A 164 1.18 -37.05 14.59
CA TYR A 164 0.47 -37.87 15.57
C TYR A 164 -0.49 -37.03 16.40
N VAL A 165 -1.52 -37.69 16.95
CA VAL A 165 -2.48 -37.07 17.86
C VAL A 165 -1.82 -36.92 19.24
N LEU A 166 -1.93 -35.72 19.83
CA LEU A 166 -1.36 -35.43 21.14
C LEU A 166 -1.92 -36.40 22.21
N ALA A 167 -1.01 -37.05 22.95
CA ALA A 167 -1.38 -37.85 24.11
C ALA A 167 -1.83 -36.94 25.27
N PRO A 168 -2.61 -37.45 26.26
CA PRO A 168 -2.97 -36.69 27.44
C PRO A 168 -1.74 -36.09 28.14
N GLY A 169 -1.73 -34.76 28.31
CA GLY A 169 -0.60 -34.02 28.91
C GLY A 169 0.42 -33.47 27.90
N GLN A 170 0.37 -33.88 26.63
CA GLN A 170 1.17 -33.26 25.58
C GLN A 170 0.53 -31.97 25.08
N THR A 171 1.38 -31.07 24.60
CA THR A 171 1.04 -29.75 24.06
C THR A 171 1.64 -29.59 22.66
N ALA A 172 1.26 -28.53 21.95
CA ALA A 172 1.81 -28.23 20.63
C ALA A 172 3.36 -28.13 20.62
N TRP A 173 3.95 -27.68 21.73
CA TRP A 173 5.40 -27.59 21.91
C TRP A 173 6.12 -28.95 21.80
N HIS A 174 5.46 -30.06 22.13
CA HIS A 174 6.05 -31.39 21.95
C HIS A 174 6.16 -31.76 20.48
N VAL A 175 5.14 -31.42 19.68
CA VAL A 175 5.14 -31.66 18.23
C VAL A 175 6.16 -30.73 17.56
N GLU A 176 6.23 -29.46 17.98
CA GLU A 176 7.24 -28.52 17.49
C GLU A 176 8.65 -29.00 17.79
N SER A 177 8.94 -29.39 19.05
CA SER A 177 10.24 -29.93 19.43
C SER A 177 10.61 -31.14 18.57
N GLY A 178 9.71 -32.11 18.42
CA GLY A 178 9.97 -33.28 17.58
C GLY A 178 10.21 -32.93 16.10
N THR A 179 9.54 -31.90 15.59
CA THR A 179 9.74 -31.42 14.22
C THR A 179 11.09 -30.72 14.07
N ARG A 180 11.50 -29.90 15.05
CA ARG A 180 12.83 -29.25 15.09
C ARG A 180 13.96 -30.27 15.26
N ASP A 181 13.76 -31.33 16.03
CA ASP A 181 14.70 -32.43 16.16
C ASP A 181 14.89 -33.18 14.84
N ALA A 182 13.79 -33.43 14.11
CA ALA A 182 13.85 -34.02 12.78
C ALA A 182 14.63 -33.12 11.80
N MET A 183 14.44 -31.80 11.85
CA MET A 183 15.19 -30.84 11.03
C MET A 183 16.68 -30.88 11.37
N THR A 184 17.00 -30.86 12.67
CA THR A 184 18.38 -30.93 13.16
C THR A 184 19.07 -32.20 12.68
N LEU A 185 18.39 -33.35 12.73
CA LEU A 185 18.94 -34.61 12.24
C LEU A 185 19.17 -34.58 10.72
N LEU A 186 18.22 -34.05 9.96
CA LEU A 186 18.33 -33.90 8.51
C LEU A 186 19.53 -33.03 8.11
N LEU A 187 19.68 -31.88 8.77
CA LEU A 187 20.80 -30.96 8.57
C LEU A 187 22.14 -31.62 8.93
N ARG A 188 22.23 -32.29 10.10
CA ARG A 188 23.46 -32.98 10.52
C ARG A 188 23.87 -34.05 9.51
N ASN A 189 22.94 -34.89 9.09
CA ASN A 189 23.21 -35.93 8.10
C ASN A 189 23.71 -35.34 6.78
N HIS A 190 23.13 -34.22 6.35
CA HIS A 190 23.56 -33.53 5.14
C HIS A 190 24.96 -32.91 5.29
N VAL A 191 25.23 -32.23 6.40
CA VAL A 191 26.55 -31.63 6.71
C VAL A 191 27.64 -32.69 6.79
N HIS A 192 27.36 -33.83 7.44
CA HIS A 192 28.32 -34.94 7.55
C HIS A 192 28.70 -35.56 6.19
N ALA A 193 27.85 -35.43 5.18
CA ALA A 193 28.14 -35.90 3.82
C ALA A 193 29.02 -34.92 3.01
N LEU A 194 29.25 -33.69 3.50
CA LEU A 194 30.06 -32.69 2.81
C LEU A 194 31.57 -32.93 3.04
N PRO A 195 32.43 -32.47 2.11
CA PRO A 195 33.88 -32.47 2.31
C PRO A 195 34.25 -31.73 3.61
N SER A 196 35.22 -32.24 4.36
CA SER A 196 35.64 -31.68 5.67
C SER A 196 36.12 -30.22 5.65
N VAL A 197 36.50 -29.70 4.49
CA VAL A 197 36.87 -28.29 4.27
C VAL A 197 35.65 -27.36 4.15
N THR A 198 34.47 -27.93 3.92
CA THR A 198 33.22 -27.18 3.73
C THR A 198 32.72 -26.70 5.07
N ARG A 199 32.32 -25.43 5.13
CA ARG A 199 31.61 -24.86 6.27
C ARG A 199 30.16 -24.62 5.89
N SER A 200 29.26 -24.61 6.87
CA SER A 200 27.83 -24.40 6.64
C SER A 200 27.34 -23.20 7.44
N LEU A 201 26.58 -22.33 6.79
CA LEU A 201 25.77 -21.29 7.42
C LEU A 201 24.32 -21.77 7.38
N VAL A 202 23.74 -22.07 8.54
CA VAL A 202 22.37 -22.57 8.66
C VAL A 202 21.45 -21.46 9.11
N ILE A 203 20.38 -21.27 8.36
CA ILE A 203 19.27 -20.36 8.66
C ILE A 203 18.10 -21.24 9.08
N MET A 204 17.61 -21.05 10.30
CA MET A 204 16.41 -21.72 10.80
C MET A 204 15.44 -20.65 11.30
N SER A 205 14.28 -20.58 10.67
CA SER A 205 13.24 -19.61 11.01
C SER A 205 11.87 -20.16 10.62
N ASP A 206 10.82 -19.48 11.06
CA ASP A 206 9.49 -19.75 10.53
C ASP A 206 9.42 -19.28 9.05
N ILE A 207 8.42 -19.77 8.31
CA ILE A 207 8.31 -19.52 6.86
C ILE A 207 8.13 -18.03 6.56
N ASP A 208 7.38 -17.32 7.41
CA ASP A 208 7.09 -15.89 7.33
C ASP A 208 8.25 -14.99 7.80
N GLU A 209 9.27 -15.55 8.46
CA GLU A 209 10.46 -14.84 8.91
C GLU A 209 11.57 -14.85 7.83
N ILE A 210 11.38 -14.10 6.75
CA ILE A 210 12.26 -14.15 5.57
C ILE A 210 13.48 -13.22 5.76
N PRO A 211 14.71 -13.76 5.87
CA PRO A 211 15.91 -12.94 5.96
C PRO A 211 16.18 -12.23 4.63
N SER A 212 16.68 -11.00 4.70
CA SER A 212 17.09 -10.30 3.49
C SER A 212 18.32 -10.95 2.85
N LYS A 213 18.37 -10.94 1.52
CA LYS A 213 19.53 -11.40 0.75
C LYS A 213 20.85 -10.76 1.20
N HIS A 214 20.84 -9.46 1.49
CA HIS A 214 22.05 -8.71 1.86
C HIS A 214 22.53 -9.02 3.29
N SER A 215 21.62 -9.35 4.22
CA SER A 215 22.00 -9.84 5.54
C SER A 215 22.70 -11.20 5.44
N ILE A 216 22.21 -12.11 4.59
CA ILE A 216 22.87 -13.41 4.39
C ILE A 216 24.24 -13.25 3.74
N ASP A 217 24.37 -12.34 2.75
CA ASP A 217 25.66 -12.05 2.13
C ASP A 217 26.68 -11.53 3.17
N LEU A 218 26.27 -10.63 4.06
CA LEU A 218 27.09 -10.16 5.16
C LEU A 218 27.54 -11.32 6.07
N LEU A 219 26.60 -12.16 6.53
CA LEU A 219 26.90 -13.28 7.43
C LEU A 219 27.79 -14.35 6.77
N LYS A 220 27.66 -14.54 5.45
CA LYS A 220 28.53 -15.42 4.67
C LYS A 220 29.95 -14.88 4.57
N ASN A 221 30.13 -13.55 4.52
CA ASN A 221 31.43 -12.91 4.37
C ASN A 221 32.12 -12.55 5.69
N CYS A 222 31.40 -12.49 6.82
CA CYS A 222 31.94 -11.99 8.09
C CYS A 222 31.91 -13.02 9.24
N GLU A 223 32.86 -12.89 10.17
CA GLU A 223 32.96 -13.66 11.42
C GLU A 223 32.14 -12.99 12.54
N PHE A 224 30.88 -13.42 12.68
CA PHE A 224 29.93 -12.90 13.67
C PHE A 224 29.83 -13.74 14.95
N GLY A 225 30.61 -14.83 15.06
CA GLY A 225 30.53 -15.80 16.16
C GLY A 225 29.76 -17.08 15.78
N GLU A 226 29.25 -17.78 16.80
CA GLU A 226 28.57 -19.08 16.64
C GLU A 226 27.09 -18.94 16.24
N SER A 227 26.41 -17.93 16.77
CA SER A 227 25.01 -17.66 16.47
C SER A 227 24.68 -16.18 16.59
N ILE A 228 23.69 -15.74 15.81
CA ILE A 228 23.14 -14.39 15.86
C ILE A 228 21.64 -14.46 15.55
N HIS A 229 20.86 -13.60 16.20
CA HIS A 229 19.44 -13.44 15.92
C HIS A 229 19.24 -12.27 14.98
N LEU A 230 18.45 -12.46 13.94
CA LEU A 230 18.07 -11.38 13.05
C LEU A 230 16.84 -10.67 13.61
N GLN A 231 16.89 -9.35 13.68
CA GLN A 231 15.73 -8.56 14.06
C GLN A 231 14.76 -8.51 12.88
N LEU A 232 13.57 -9.07 13.07
CA LEU A 232 12.50 -8.95 12.09
C LEU A 232 11.99 -7.50 12.08
N ARG A 233 12.03 -6.86 10.91
CA ARG A 233 11.21 -5.67 10.66
C ARG A 233 9.85 -6.19 10.23
N ASN A 234 8.77 -5.67 10.79
CA ASN A 234 7.42 -6.04 10.35
C ASN A 234 7.26 -5.62 8.88
N PHE A 235 7.41 -6.57 7.97
CA PHE A 235 7.07 -6.39 6.56
C PHE A 235 5.63 -6.87 6.38
N LEU A 236 4.71 -5.94 6.16
CA LEU A 236 3.47 -6.29 5.48
C LEU A 236 3.85 -6.48 4.01
N TYR A 237 3.58 -7.67 3.46
CA TYR A 237 3.44 -7.83 2.01
C TYR A 237 2.21 -7.02 1.57
N SER A 238 2.41 -5.71 1.40
CA SER A 238 1.41 -4.82 0.87
C SER A 238 1.36 -5.03 -0.63
N SER A 239 0.19 -5.38 -1.16
CA SER A 239 -0.10 -5.37 -2.60
C SER A 239 -0.25 -3.93 -3.13
N LEU A 240 0.56 -3.01 -2.59
CA LEU A 240 0.55 -1.58 -2.87
C LEU A 240 0.71 -1.37 -4.37
N VAL A 241 -0.25 -0.68 -4.96
CA VAL A 241 -0.11 -0.17 -6.32
C VAL A 241 0.72 1.11 -6.26
N SER A 242 1.90 1.10 -6.86
CA SER A 242 2.60 2.32 -7.23
C SER A 242 2.52 2.45 -8.74
N THR A 243 1.84 3.49 -9.21
CA THR A 243 1.66 3.75 -10.64
C THR A 243 1.96 5.19 -11.01
N ALA A 244 2.17 5.43 -12.28
CA ALA A 244 2.30 6.75 -12.88
C ALA A 244 1.75 6.74 -14.30
N TRP A 245 1.47 7.92 -14.83
CA TRP A 245 1.38 8.10 -16.27
C TRP A 245 2.76 8.42 -16.84
N TYR A 246 3.14 7.69 -17.87
CA TYR A 246 4.27 7.98 -18.74
C TYR A 246 3.72 8.66 -20.00
N ALA A 247 3.93 9.97 -20.15
CA ALA A 247 3.57 10.68 -21.36
C ALA A 247 4.58 10.40 -22.47
N GLY A 248 4.13 9.70 -23.52
CA GLY A 248 5.00 9.34 -24.64
C GLY A 248 5.65 10.55 -25.33
N TRP A 249 4.96 11.69 -25.33
CA TRP A 249 5.45 12.94 -25.93
C TRP A 249 6.58 13.62 -25.14
N HIS A 250 6.90 13.18 -23.91
CA HIS A 250 8.03 13.67 -23.11
C HIS A 250 9.23 12.70 -23.11
N VAL A 251 9.32 11.78 -24.08
CA VAL A 251 10.42 10.80 -24.18
C VAL A 251 11.81 11.42 -24.29
N GLU A 252 11.93 12.64 -24.83
CA GLU A 252 13.22 13.34 -24.89
C GLU A 252 13.69 13.80 -23.50
N ASP A 253 12.74 14.14 -22.62
CA ASP A 253 13.01 14.59 -21.25
C ASP A 253 13.18 13.41 -20.27
N GLN A 254 12.41 12.35 -20.49
CA GLN A 254 12.54 11.09 -19.75
C GLN A 254 12.53 9.90 -20.71
N PRO A 255 13.68 9.54 -21.29
CA PRO A 255 13.80 8.31 -22.07
C PRO A 255 13.40 7.07 -21.24
N LEU A 256 12.90 6.02 -21.89
CA LEU A 256 12.54 4.76 -21.20
C LEU A 256 13.68 4.15 -20.36
N SER A 257 14.94 4.46 -20.70
CA SER A 257 16.12 4.03 -19.95
C SER A 257 16.37 4.79 -18.65
N SER A 258 15.82 6.00 -18.49
CA SER A 258 15.95 6.81 -17.27
C SER A 258 14.76 6.66 -16.32
N VAL A 259 13.67 6.02 -16.77
CA VAL A 259 12.54 5.67 -15.91
C VAL A 259 13.03 4.80 -14.76
N SER A 260 12.70 5.19 -13.52
CA SER A 260 13.05 4.43 -12.32
C SER A 260 12.07 3.28 -12.10
N TRP A 261 12.08 2.30 -13.01
CA TRP A 261 11.10 1.21 -13.08
C TRP A 261 10.89 0.46 -11.76
N SER A 262 11.94 0.26 -10.96
CA SER A 262 11.86 -0.43 -9.67
C SER A 262 10.95 0.23 -8.64
N LYS A 263 10.52 1.48 -8.88
CA LYS A 263 9.64 2.24 -8.01
C LYS A 263 8.16 2.03 -8.30
N TYR A 264 7.83 1.38 -9.41
CA TYR A 264 6.46 1.23 -9.88
C TYR A 264 6.08 -0.25 -9.98
N THR A 265 4.82 -0.57 -9.69
CA THR A 265 4.23 -1.90 -9.90
C THR A 265 3.49 -1.98 -11.22
N VAL A 266 2.88 -0.86 -11.63
CA VAL A 266 2.16 -0.67 -12.88
C VAL A 266 2.60 0.67 -13.47
N MET A 267 2.65 0.80 -14.79
CA MET A 267 2.89 2.07 -15.46
C MET A 267 1.83 2.25 -16.55
N ASN A 268 1.14 3.39 -16.53
CA ASN A 268 0.12 3.74 -17.53
C ASN A 268 0.78 4.55 -18.65
N TYR A 269 0.61 4.12 -19.90
CA TYR A 269 1.04 4.88 -21.05
C TYR A 269 -0.05 5.90 -21.44
N ALA A 270 0.30 7.17 -21.57
CA ALA A 270 -0.59 8.26 -21.95
C ALA A 270 -0.34 8.69 -23.42
N PHE A 271 -1.34 8.81 -24.29
CA PHE A 271 -2.74 8.33 -24.18
C PHE A 271 -3.24 7.79 -25.50
N ALA A 272 -4.06 6.75 -25.46
CA ALA A 272 -4.91 6.37 -26.58
C ALA A 272 -6.21 7.20 -26.55
N LEU A 273 -6.74 7.59 -27.71
CA LEU A 273 -7.85 8.52 -27.80
C LEU A 273 -9.10 7.86 -28.39
N THR A 274 -10.26 8.24 -27.86
CA THR A 274 -11.55 7.84 -28.44
C THR A 274 -11.77 8.54 -29.78
N THR A 275 -12.50 7.87 -30.69
CA THR A 275 -12.90 8.42 -31.98
C THR A 275 -14.42 8.34 -32.13
N PRO A 276 -15.03 9.05 -33.11
CA PRO A 276 -16.47 8.92 -33.40
C PRO A 276 -16.90 7.50 -33.78
N ASP A 277 -15.97 6.66 -34.27
CA ASP A 277 -16.22 5.25 -34.54
C ASP A 277 -15.85 4.41 -33.30
N PRO A 278 -16.82 3.75 -32.63
CA PRO A 278 -16.51 2.89 -31.49
C PRO A 278 -15.65 1.68 -31.87
N GLY A 279 -15.55 1.34 -33.15
CA GLY A 279 -14.64 0.32 -33.68
C GLY A 279 -13.18 0.76 -33.74
N GLU A 280 -12.87 2.04 -33.51
CA GLU A 280 -11.53 2.59 -33.62
C GLU A 280 -11.09 3.35 -32.36
N ILE A 281 -9.87 3.06 -31.91
CA ILE A 281 -9.16 3.82 -30.87
C ILE A 281 -7.86 4.32 -31.48
N SER A 282 -7.66 5.63 -31.46
CA SER A 282 -6.46 6.24 -32.00
C SER A 282 -5.31 6.08 -31.01
N VAL A 283 -4.18 5.61 -31.50
CA VAL A 283 -2.89 5.61 -30.77
C VAL A 283 -1.86 6.49 -31.46
N VAL A 284 -2.30 7.38 -32.36
CA VAL A 284 -1.39 8.28 -33.09
C VAL A 284 -0.67 9.22 -32.13
N ASP A 285 -1.44 9.86 -31.24
CA ASP A 285 -0.89 10.81 -30.27
C ASP A 285 -0.20 10.11 -29.09
N SER A 286 -0.34 8.78 -29.01
CA SER A 286 0.45 7.90 -28.14
C SER A 286 1.85 7.63 -28.67
N ASP A 287 2.29 8.12 -29.83
CA ASP A 287 3.51 7.62 -30.48
C ASP A 287 3.49 6.08 -30.63
N GLN A 288 2.88 5.62 -31.73
CA GLN A 288 2.69 4.19 -32.03
C GLN A 288 4.01 3.39 -32.07
N ILE A 289 5.16 4.07 -32.23
CA ILE A 289 6.47 3.43 -32.26
C ILE A 289 6.98 3.22 -30.83
N LEU A 290 6.73 4.19 -29.95
CA LEU A 290 7.19 4.16 -28.56
C LEU A 290 6.37 3.21 -27.68
N LEU A 291 5.06 3.08 -27.89
CA LEU A 291 4.20 2.22 -27.06
C LEU A 291 4.69 0.76 -26.95
N PRO A 292 5.02 0.03 -28.04
CA PRO A 292 5.59 -1.32 -27.93
C PRO A 292 6.94 -1.38 -27.19
N GLN A 293 7.77 -0.34 -27.31
CA GLN A 293 9.05 -0.24 -26.61
C GLN A 293 8.84 -0.02 -25.12
N PHE A 294 7.87 0.81 -24.76
CA PHE A 294 7.43 1.02 -23.39
C PHE A 294 6.96 -0.28 -22.74
N VAL A 295 6.08 -1.04 -23.41
CA VAL A 295 5.59 -2.34 -22.88
C VAL A 295 6.77 -3.29 -22.66
N THR A 296 7.68 -3.37 -23.64
CA THR A 296 8.88 -4.21 -23.54
C THR A 296 9.78 -3.79 -22.37
N ALA A 297 9.97 -2.49 -22.16
CA ALA A 297 10.76 -1.94 -21.06
C ALA A 297 10.11 -2.25 -19.71
N ALA A 298 8.81 -2.02 -19.55
CA ALA A 298 8.06 -2.34 -18.34
C ALA A 298 8.19 -3.82 -17.98
N HIS A 299 7.92 -4.73 -18.93
CA HIS A 299 8.03 -6.18 -18.72
C HIS A 299 9.44 -6.62 -18.35
N LYS A 300 10.46 -6.06 -18.98
CA LYS A 300 11.87 -6.34 -18.64
C LYS A 300 12.21 -6.00 -17.19
N HIS A 301 11.52 -5.01 -16.61
CA HIS A 301 11.70 -4.58 -15.23
C HIS A 301 10.65 -5.16 -14.26
N ASN A 302 9.86 -6.16 -14.69
CA ASN A 302 8.76 -6.75 -13.92
C ASN A 302 7.66 -5.74 -13.52
N VAL A 303 7.49 -4.67 -14.30
CA VAL A 303 6.42 -3.69 -14.15
C VAL A 303 5.29 -4.02 -15.12
N LYS A 304 4.05 -3.93 -14.65
CA LYS A 304 2.87 -4.15 -15.48
C LYS A 304 2.65 -2.96 -16.41
N ALA A 305 2.46 -3.24 -17.70
CA ALA A 305 2.23 -2.20 -18.71
C ALA A 305 0.73 -2.01 -18.95
N SER A 306 0.23 -0.81 -18.68
CA SER A 306 -1.16 -0.42 -18.91
C SER A 306 -1.22 0.69 -19.96
N LEU A 307 -2.29 0.75 -20.74
CA LEU A 307 -2.57 1.85 -21.67
C LEU A 307 -3.76 2.64 -21.16
N SER A 308 -3.58 3.95 -20.95
CA SER A 308 -4.68 4.83 -20.58
C SER A 308 -5.39 5.34 -21.84
N ILE A 309 -6.71 5.14 -21.89
CA ILE A 309 -7.59 5.61 -22.95
C ILE A 309 -8.33 6.84 -22.43
N GLY A 310 -8.24 7.96 -23.16
CA GLY A 310 -8.93 9.19 -22.81
C GLY A 310 -7.96 10.33 -22.48
N GLY A 311 -8.03 10.81 -21.24
CA GLY A 311 -7.46 12.07 -20.78
C GLY A 311 -8.31 13.27 -21.22
N TRP A 312 -7.88 14.46 -20.80
CA TRP A 312 -8.57 15.74 -21.03
C TRP A 312 -9.06 15.93 -22.48
N THR A 313 -8.18 15.72 -23.47
CA THR A 313 -8.51 15.90 -24.90
C THR A 313 -9.11 14.65 -25.55
N GLY A 314 -8.82 13.46 -25.02
CA GLY A 314 -9.19 12.16 -25.61
C GLY A 314 -10.56 11.65 -25.22
N SER A 315 -11.25 12.31 -24.28
CA SER A 315 -12.52 11.86 -23.69
C SER A 315 -13.77 12.13 -24.55
N ARG A 316 -13.62 12.82 -25.68
CA ARG A 316 -14.74 13.39 -26.45
C ARG A 316 -15.83 12.42 -26.87
N TRP A 317 -15.50 11.15 -27.13
CA TRP A 317 -16.41 10.18 -27.73
C TRP A 317 -16.77 9.01 -26.81
N PHE A 318 -16.36 9.02 -25.55
CA PHE A 318 -16.72 7.94 -24.61
C PHE A 318 -18.22 7.73 -24.53
N SER A 319 -19.00 8.80 -24.31
CA SER A 319 -20.47 8.73 -24.16
C SER A 319 -21.15 8.04 -25.34
N SER A 320 -20.79 8.40 -26.58
CA SER A 320 -21.33 7.75 -27.78
C SER A 320 -20.84 6.31 -27.93
N ASN A 321 -19.58 6.04 -27.57
CA ASN A 321 -18.98 4.71 -27.72
C ASN A 321 -19.55 3.70 -26.72
N VAL A 322 -20.04 4.16 -25.57
CA VAL A 322 -20.76 3.30 -24.60
C VAL A 322 -22.29 3.42 -24.69
N GLY A 323 -22.81 4.37 -25.47
CA GLY A 323 -24.22 4.80 -25.40
C GLY A 323 -25.27 3.81 -25.92
N SER A 324 -24.86 2.76 -26.64
CA SER A 324 -25.76 1.70 -27.12
C SER A 324 -25.11 0.32 -27.01
N ALA A 325 -25.91 -0.75 -26.99
CA ALA A 325 -25.36 -2.11 -26.93
C ALA A 325 -24.43 -2.42 -28.11
N GLN A 326 -24.79 -1.98 -29.33
CA GLN A 326 -23.96 -2.16 -30.51
C GLN A 326 -22.62 -1.43 -30.39
N ASN A 327 -22.64 -0.16 -29.95
CA ASN A 327 -21.42 0.64 -29.80
C ASN A 327 -20.54 0.09 -28.68
N ARG A 328 -21.11 -0.30 -27.54
CA ARG A 328 -20.38 -0.96 -26.45
C ARG A 328 -19.67 -2.22 -26.93
N THR A 329 -20.36 -3.11 -27.65
CA THR A 329 -19.74 -4.33 -28.17
C THR A 329 -18.63 -4.03 -29.18
N ALA A 330 -18.78 -3.00 -30.01
CA ALA A 330 -17.71 -2.56 -30.90
C ALA A 330 -16.50 -2.03 -30.12
N PHE A 331 -16.74 -1.17 -29.13
CA PHE A 331 -15.69 -0.59 -28.30
C PHE A 331 -14.97 -1.64 -27.45
N VAL A 332 -15.68 -2.63 -26.89
CA VAL A 332 -15.10 -3.78 -26.19
C VAL A 332 -14.13 -4.54 -27.09
N LYS A 333 -14.49 -4.76 -28.36
CA LYS A 333 -13.61 -5.45 -29.32
C LYS A 333 -12.36 -4.63 -29.62
N SER A 334 -12.48 -3.31 -29.73
CA SER A 334 -11.34 -2.42 -29.99
C SER A 334 -10.37 -2.38 -28.81
N VAL A 335 -10.89 -2.29 -27.57
CA VAL A 335 -10.07 -2.38 -26.36
C VAL A 335 -9.39 -3.74 -26.25
N ALA A 336 -10.13 -4.84 -26.43
CA ALA A 336 -9.56 -6.18 -26.37
C ALA A 336 -8.49 -6.43 -27.46
N TRP A 337 -8.67 -5.83 -28.63
CA TRP A 337 -7.67 -5.86 -29.68
C TRP A 337 -6.39 -5.13 -29.29
N LEU A 338 -6.48 -3.95 -28.65
CA LEU A 338 -5.31 -3.22 -28.15
C LEU A 338 -4.52 -4.04 -27.13
N VAL A 339 -5.23 -4.62 -26.14
CA VAL A 339 -4.63 -5.49 -25.12
C VAL A 339 -3.81 -6.59 -25.76
N LYS A 340 -4.41 -7.31 -26.71
CA LYS A 340 -3.74 -8.40 -27.43
C LYS A 340 -2.61 -7.92 -28.32
N LYS A 341 -2.81 -6.84 -29.08
CA LYS A 341 -1.84 -6.33 -30.06
C LYS A 341 -0.55 -5.87 -29.39
N TYR A 342 -0.67 -5.13 -28.30
CA TYR A 342 0.48 -4.53 -27.62
C TYR A 342 0.96 -5.33 -26.41
N ASN A 343 0.36 -6.48 -26.13
CA ASN A 343 0.68 -7.32 -24.97
C ASN A 343 0.56 -6.54 -23.64
N LEU A 344 -0.55 -5.79 -23.49
CA LEU A 344 -0.79 -4.98 -22.29
C LEU A 344 -1.26 -5.87 -21.13
N ASP A 345 -0.80 -5.54 -19.92
CA ASP A 345 -1.31 -6.12 -18.68
C ASP A 345 -2.56 -5.40 -18.17
N GLY A 346 -2.82 -4.18 -18.64
CA GLY A 346 -3.94 -3.37 -18.16
C GLY A 346 -4.46 -2.33 -19.15
N ILE A 347 -5.66 -1.84 -18.86
CA ILE A 347 -6.29 -0.70 -19.51
C ILE A 347 -6.81 0.23 -18.42
N ASP A 348 -6.43 1.49 -18.53
CA ASP A 348 -6.96 2.56 -17.72
C ASP A 348 -7.97 3.39 -18.55
N PHE A 349 -9.09 3.76 -17.94
CA PHE A 349 -10.10 4.62 -18.54
C PHE A 349 -10.06 5.99 -17.86
N ASP A 350 -9.44 6.95 -18.52
CA ASP A 350 -9.39 8.33 -18.07
C ASP A 350 -10.48 9.13 -18.81
N TRP A 351 -11.74 8.86 -18.45
CA TRP A 351 -12.89 9.57 -19.01
C TRP A 351 -13.15 10.83 -18.19
N GLU A 352 -12.89 11.99 -18.81
CA GLU A 352 -13.09 13.30 -18.23
C GLU A 352 -14.24 14.06 -18.89
N TYR A 353 -15.52 13.92 -18.49
CA TYR A 353 -16.04 13.08 -17.39
C TYR A 353 -17.39 12.43 -17.76
N PRO A 354 -17.76 11.27 -17.18
CA PRO A 354 -19.11 10.72 -17.32
C PRO A 354 -20.18 11.73 -16.88
N GLY A 355 -21.17 11.99 -17.72
CA GLY A 355 -22.32 12.86 -17.40
C GLY A 355 -22.02 14.35 -17.35
N LYS A 356 -20.76 14.78 -17.58
CA LYS A 356 -20.32 16.17 -17.47
C LYS A 356 -19.38 16.57 -18.59
N GLN A 357 -19.30 17.86 -18.88
CA GLN A 357 -18.28 18.38 -19.79
C GLN A 357 -16.89 18.35 -19.14
N GLY A 358 -15.89 17.99 -19.93
CA GLY A 358 -14.47 18.22 -19.64
C GLY A 358 -13.97 19.39 -20.49
N ILE A 359 -13.16 19.09 -21.50
CA ILE A 359 -12.60 20.06 -22.48
C ILE A 359 -13.65 20.89 -23.28
N GLY A 360 -14.94 20.65 -23.10
CA GLY A 360 -16.01 21.54 -23.61
C GLY A 360 -16.68 21.10 -24.91
N CYS A 361 -16.20 20.05 -25.57
CA CYS A 361 -16.89 19.43 -26.71
C CYS A 361 -17.06 17.92 -26.58
N ASN A 362 -17.11 17.42 -25.34
CA ASN A 362 -17.44 16.02 -25.12
C ASN A 362 -18.88 15.73 -25.52
N VAL A 363 -19.11 14.57 -26.12
CA VAL A 363 -20.44 13.96 -26.12
C VAL A 363 -20.76 13.59 -24.67
N VAL A 364 -21.93 13.99 -24.18
CA VAL A 364 -22.35 13.78 -22.79
C VAL A 364 -23.77 13.25 -22.76
N SER A 365 -24.03 12.32 -21.84
CA SER A 365 -25.37 11.78 -21.57
C SER A 365 -25.59 11.60 -20.07
N PRO A 366 -26.80 11.87 -19.55
CA PRO A 366 -27.12 11.55 -18.15
C PRO A 366 -27.01 10.05 -17.84
N ASN A 367 -27.00 9.19 -18.87
CA ASN A 367 -26.86 7.74 -18.70
C ASN A 367 -25.40 7.25 -18.78
N ASP A 368 -24.42 8.14 -18.87
CA ASP A 368 -23.01 7.79 -19.06
C ASP A 368 -22.49 6.80 -18.01
N THR A 369 -22.77 7.03 -16.74
CA THR A 369 -22.34 6.13 -15.65
C THR A 369 -22.93 4.72 -15.79
N ALA A 370 -24.23 4.61 -16.10
CA ALA A 370 -24.88 3.32 -16.29
C ALA A 370 -24.38 2.58 -17.54
N ASN A 371 -24.14 3.33 -18.62
CA ASN A 371 -23.60 2.81 -19.86
C ASN A 371 -22.13 2.38 -19.71
N PHE A 372 -21.34 3.13 -18.95
CA PHE A 372 -19.96 2.79 -18.64
C PHE A 372 -19.87 1.51 -17.81
N LEU A 373 -20.70 1.37 -16.78
CA LEU A 373 -20.80 0.11 -16.03
C LEU A 373 -21.15 -1.07 -16.95
N SER A 374 -22.14 -0.91 -17.83
CA SER A 374 -22.54 -1.96 -18.78
C SER A 374 -21.39 -2.33 -19.73
N PHE A 375 -20.61 -1.34 -20.17
CA PHE A 375 -19.42 -1.54 -20.98
C PHE A 375 -18.34 -2.31 -20.21
N LEU A 376 -18.02 -1.89 -18.98
CA LEU A 376 -17.01 -2.55 -18.14
C LEU A 376 -17.39 -4.00 -17.82
N GLN A 377 -18.67 -4.28 -17.57
CA GLN A 377 -19.17 -5.64 -17.37
C GLN A 377 -18.96 -6.52 -18.61
N GLU A 378 -19.28 -6.00 -19.80
CA GLU A 378 -19.08 -6.71 -21.07
C GLU A 378 -17.58 -6.91 -21.37
N LEU A 379 -16.76 -5.89 -21.12
CA LEU A 379 -15.32 -5.96 -21.27
C LEU A 379 -14.70 -6.99 -20.33
N ARG A 380 -15.12 -7.02 -19.07
CA ARG A 380 -14.62 -7.96 -18.06
C ARG A 380 -14.99 -9.40 -18.40
N GLN A 381 -16.17 -9.63 -18.96
CA GLN A 381 -16.56 -10.95 -19.49
C GLN A 381 -15.65 -11.40 -20.65
N GLY A 382 -15.24 -10.47 -21.51
CA GLY A 382 -14.38 -10.76 -22.67
C GLY A 382 -12.89 -10.94 -22.33
N LEU A 383 -12.36 -10.15 -21.40
CA LEU A 383 -10.93 -10.14 -21.04
C LEU A 383 -10.60 -11.03 -19.83
N GLY A 384 -11.58 -11.33 -18.98
CA GLY A 384 -11.36 -12.01 -17.71
C GLY A 384 -10.66 -11.12 -16.67
N THR A 385 -10.21 -11.75 -15.58
CA THR A 385 -9.57 -11.08 -14.44
C THR A 385 -8.04 -10.98 -14.56
N GLY A 386 -7.45 -11.48 -15.65
CA GLY A 386 -6.00 -11.42 -15.88
C GLY A 386 -5.50 -10.07 -16.40
N VAL A 387 -6.40 -9.20 -16.86
CA VAL A 387 -6.10 -7.84 -17.32
C VAL A 387 -6.55 -6.85 -16.26
N ILE A 388 -5.69 -5.93 -15.85
CA ILE A 388 -6.02 -4.87 -14.89
C ILE A 388 -6.95 -3.87 -15.57
N LEU A 389 -8.13 -3.57 -15.01
CA LEU A 389 -8.97 -2.45 -15.46
C LEU A 389 -9.09 -1.39 -14.37
N THR A 390 -8.77 -0.16 -14.72
CA THR A 390 -8.82 0.99 -13.83
C THR A 390 -9.60 2.13 -14.46
N ALA A 391 -10.00 3.08 -13.64
CA ALA A 391 -10.53 4.34 -14.13
C ALA A 391 -9.92 5.49 -13.32
N ALA A 392 -9.40 6.50 -14.00
CA ALA A 392 -9.08 7.77 -13.37
C ALA A 392 -10.38 8.55 -13.15
N THR A 393 -10.52 9.16 -11.97
CA THR A 393 -11.78 9.76 -11.54
C THR A 393 -11.57 11.08 -10.83
N ASP A 394 -12.60 11.92 -10.82
CA ASP A 394 -12.67 13.10 -9.96
C ASP A 394 -12.75 12.71 -8.47
N THR A 395 -12.63 13.70 -7.60
CA THR A 395 -12.82 13.65 -6.14
C THR A 395 -14.22 13.23 -5.71
N LYS A 396 -15.19 13.13 -6.62
CA LYS A 396 -16.56 12.68 -6.35
C LYS A 396 -16.91 11.46 -7.19
N PRO A 397 -17.76 10.55 -6.66
CA PRO A 397 -18.34 9.47 -7.46
C PRO A 397 -18.94 9.97 -8.77
N PHE A 398 -18.87 9.14 -9.82
CA PHE A 398 -19.51 9.44 -11.09
C PHE A 398 -20.99 9.81 -10.89
N PRO A 399 -21.52 10.80 -11.63
CA PRO A 399 -22.87 11.29 -11.41
C PRO A 399 -23.92 10.24 -11.79
N ASP A 400 -25.04 10.26 -11.10
CA ASP A 400 -26.25 9.56 -11.52
C ASP A 400 -26.99 10.36 -12.61
N ALA A 401 -28.12 9.83 -13.08
CA ALA A 401 -28.92 10.48 -14.13
C ALA A 401 -29.52 11.84 -13.73
N SER A 402 -29.44 12.22 -12.45
CA SER A 402 -29.85 13.52 -11.93
C SER A 402 -28.70 14.51 -11.74
N ASP A 403 -27.48 14.17 -12.22
CA ASP A 403 -26.24 14.93 -12.06
C ASP A 403 -25.71 14.98 -10.60
N ALA A 404 -26.33 14.23 -9.68
CA ALA A 404 -25.84 14.08 -8.32
C ALA A 404 -24.74 13.01 -8.26
N PRO A 405 -23.70 13.14 -7.40
CA PRO A 405 -22.76 12.06 -7.18
C PRO A 405 -23.49 10.77 -6.78
N SER A 406 -23.21 9.66 -7.47
CA SER A 406 -23.92 8.40 -7.25
C SER A 406 -23.79 7.94 -5.79
N ALA A 407 -24.93 7.57 -5.19
CA ALA A 407 -24.98 7.06 -3.82
C ALA A 407 -24.55 5.59 -3.70
N ASP A 408 -24.53 4.86 -4.82
CA ASP A 408 -24.09 3.47 -4.90
C ASP A 408 -23.31 3.24 -6.19
N ILE A 409 -22.03 2.88 -6.05
CA ILE A 409 -21.12 2.49 -7.12
C ILE A 409 -20.54 1.09 -6.91
N HIS A 410 -21.12 0.28 -6.02
CA HIS A 410 -20.61 -1.06 -5.68
C HIS A 410 -20.39 -1.91 -6.94
N ALA A 411 -21.30 -1.83 -7.92
CA ALA A 411 -21.20 -2.57 -9.17
C ALA A 411 -19.97 -2.17 -10.01
N LEU A 412 -19.53 -0.91 -9.95
CA LEU A 412 -18.26 -0.49 -10.57
C LEU A 412 -17.06 -1.08 -9.82
N GLY A 413 -17.15 -1.13 -8.49
CA GLY A 413 -16.17 -1.77 -7.63
C GLY A 413 -15.98 -3.26 -7.92
N GLU A 414 -16.98 -3.97 -8.46
CA GLU A 414 -16.86 -5.40 -8.83
C GLU A 414 -16.14 -5.64 -10.16
N VAL A 415 -16.13 -4.65 -11.07
CA VAL A 415 -15.57 -4.80 -12.42
C VAL A 415 -14.21 -4.14 -12.60
N LEU A 416 -13.91 -3.11 -11.80
CA LEU A 416 -12.60 -2.45 -11.76
C LEU A 416 -11.72 -3.08 -10.69
N ASP A 417 -10.42 -3.17 -10.98
CA ASP A 417 -9.41 -3.57 -10.01
C ASP A 417 -9.22 -2.46 -8.97
N TYR A 418 -9.20 -1.20 -9.41
CA TYR A 418 -9.21 -0.01 -8.56
C TYR A 418 -9.56 1.24 -9.36
N ILE A 419 -9.99 2.29 -8.67
CA ILE A 419 -10.09 3.65 -9.21
C ILE A 419 -8.85 4.46 -8.83
N ILE A 420 -8.51 5.45 -9.65
CA ILE A 420 -7.43 6.41 -9.38
C ILE A 420 -8.05 7.78 -9.20
N ILE A 421 -8.13 8.26 -7.95
CA ILE A 421 -8.69 9.58 -7.66
C ILE A 421 -7.65 10.63 -8.06
N MET A 422 -7.96 11.43 -9.07
CA MET A 422 -7.18 12.59 -9.51
C MET A 422 -7.32 13.72 -8.49
N ASN A 423 -6.68 13.56 -7.33
CA ASN A 423 -6.67 14.55 -6.25
C ASN A 423 -5.74 15.72 -6.61
N TYR A 424 -5.88 16.30 -7.79
CA TYR A 424 -5.12 17.45 -8.27
C TYR A 424 -6.02 18.25 -9.20
N ASP A 425 -5.57 19.45 -9.60
CA ASP A 425 -6.41 20.38 -10.35
C ASP A 425 -7.71 20.75 -9.62
N ILE A 426 -7.68 20.73 -8.28
CA ILE A 426 -8.81 21.05 -7.39
C ILE A 426 -9.18 22.54 -7.41
N ARG A 427 -8.63 23.31 -8.38
CA ARG A 427 -8.50 24.76 -8.32
C ARG A 427 -9.82 25.50 -8.08
N SER A 428 -9.66 26.57 -7.30
CA SER A 428 -10.60 27.59 -6.88
C SER A 428 -11.03 28.56 -7.99
N THR A 429 -12.27 29.04 -7.88
CA THR A 429 -12.88 30.03 -8.78
C THR A 429 -12.19 31.40 -8.69
N PRO A 430 -12.40 32.30 -9.67
CA PRO A 430 -11.87 33.67 -9.60
C PRO A 430 -12.29 34.45 -8.34
N SER A 431 -13.40 34.06 -7.69
CA SER A 431 -13.92 34.71 -6.49
C SER A 431 -13.20 34.33 -5.19
N THR A 432 -12.33 33.32 -5.22
CA THR A 432 -11.80 32.66 -3.99
C THR A 432 -10.27 32.70 -3.88
N GLY A 433 -9.57 33.27 -4.87
CA GLY A 433 -8.11 33.48 -4.84
C GLY A 433 -7.29 32.26 -5.29
N ALA A 434 -5.97 32.37 -5.27
CA ALA A 434 -5.05 31.25 -5.51
C ALA A 434 -5.18 30.21 -4.39
N GLY A 435 -4.84 28.95 -4.60
CA GLY A 435 -5.03 27.93 -3.56
C GLY A 435 -4.34 26.60 -3.83
N PRO A 436 -4.49 25.64 -2.91
CA PRO A 436 -3.85 24.33 -3.02
C PRO A 436 -4.26 23.58 -4.28
N ASN A 437 -3.29 23.10 -5.06
CA ASN A 437 -3.57 22.29 -6.26
C ASN A 437 -4.07 20.88 -5.90
N SER A 438 -3.47 20.27 -4.87
CA SER A 438 -3.67 18.87 -4.49
C SER A 438 -3.77 18.71 -2.96
N PRO A 439 -4.80 19.29 -2.34
CA PRO A 439 -4.95 19.30 -0.88
C PRO A 439 -5.17 17.88 -0.31
N LEU A 440 -4.52 17.58 0.81
CA LEU A 440 -4.77 16.38 1.60
C LEU A 440 -6.06 16.51 2.43
N ASP A 441 -6.27 17.67 3.07
CA ASP A 441 -7.51 18.06 3.75
C ASP A 441 -7.82 19.53 3.46
N ASP A 442 -9.10 19.89 3.49
CA ASP A 442 -9.58 21.25 3.30
C ASP A 442 -10.52 21.70 4.43
N LYS A 443 -10.84 20.84 5.41
CA LYS A 443 -11.79 21.14 6.48
C LYS A 443 -11.45 22.35 7.35
N CYS A 444 -10.17 22.70 7.46
CA CYS A 444 -9.76 23.87 8.24
C CYS A 444 -9.81 25.17 7.42
N ALA A 445 -9.93 25.08 6.09
CA ALA A 445 -10.03 26.24 5.22
C ALA A 445 -11.40 26.92 5.46
N PRO A 446 -11.50 28.24 5.20
CA PRO A 446 -12.80 28.91 5.16
C PRO A 446 -13.78 28.15 4.26
N SER A 447 -15.07 28.13 4.59
CA SER A 447 -16.10 27.36 3.87
C SER A 447 -16.06 27.60 2.36
N ASP A 448 -15.81 28.84 1.96
CA ASP A 448 -15.81 29.28 0.56
C ASP A 448 -14.56 28.79 -0.19
N ASN A 449 -13.60 28.18 0.52
CA ASN A 449 -12.35 27.62 0.01
C ASN A 449 -12.26 26.09 0.15
N GLN A 450 -13.37 25.40 0.49
CA GLN A 450 -13.44 23.94 0.61
C GLN A 450 -13.94 23.31 -0.71
N PHE A 451 -13.04 23.11 -1.67
CA PHE A 451 -13.38 22.62 -3.01
C PHE A 451 -13.28 21.10 -3.17
N GLY A 452 -12.67 20.42 -2.20
CA GLY A 452 -12.29 19.02 -2.30
C GLY A 452 -10.89 18.78 -1.77
N SER A 453 -10.64 17.56 -1.34
CA SER A 453 -9.37 17.08 -0.81
C SER A 453 -9.29 15.56 -0.87
N ALA A 454 -8.11 14.98 -0.64
CA ALA A 454 -7.95 13.54 -0.54
C ALA A 454 -8.89 12.96 0.53
N GLN A 455 -9.04 13.67 1.65
CA GLN A 455 -9.94 13.32 2.74
C GLN A 455 -11.43 13.38 2.34
N SER A 456 -11.87 14.43 1.63
CA SER A 456 -13.26 14.51 1.19
C SER A 456 -13.56 13.47 0.11
N ALA A 457 -12.61 13.22 -0.79
CA ALA A 457 -12.75 12.28 -1.89
C ALA A 457 -12.83 10.84 -1.39
N LEU A 458 -11.93 10.43 -0.49
CA LEU A 458 -11.98 9.12 0.15
C LEU A 458 -13.36 8.89 0.79
N ARG A 459 -13.84 9.85 1.59
CA ARG A 459 -15.17 9.75 2.22
C ARG A 459 -16.29 9.62 1.20
N ALA A 460 -16.27 10.42 0.13
CA ALA A 460 -17.31 10.41 -0.89
C ALA A 460 -17.39 9.05 -1.61
N TRP A 461 -16.25 8.52 -2.05
CA TRP A 461 -16.17 7.24 -2.75
C TRP A 461 -16.47 6.05 -1.83
N THR A 462 -16.00 6.04 -0.59
CA THR A 462 -16.32 4.94 0.35
C THR A 462 -17.77 4.96 0.80
N ASN A 463 -18.37 6.14 0.99
CA ASN A 463 -19.80 6.25 1.31
C ASN A 463 -20.69 5.75 0.17
N ALA A 464 -20.21 5.88 -1.07
CA ALA A 464 -20.88 5.33 -2.24
C ALA A 464 -20.59 3.82 -2.47
N GLY A 465 -19.82 3.18 -1.59
CA GLY A 465 -19.59 1.73 -1.59
C GLY A 465 -18.27 1.26 -2.19
N MET A 466 -17.32 2.15 -2.52
CA MET A 466 -15.99 1.75 -3.03
C MET A 466 -15.12 1.31 -1.84
N PRO A 467 -14.60 0.08 -1.82
CA PRO A 467 -13.68 -0.34 -0.77
C PRO A 467 -12.39 0.51 -0.78
N PRO A 468 -11.85 0.93 0.39
CA PRO A 468 -10.59 1.69 0.45
C PRO A 468 -9.42 1.00 -0.25
N ASP A 469 -9.34 -0.33 -0.15
CA ASP A 469 -8.32 -1.15 -0.81
C ASP A 469 -8.54 -1.32 -2.33
N ARG A 470 -9.52 -0.61 -2.91
CA ARG A 470 -9.70 -0.39 -4.35
C ARG A 470 -9.60 1.09 -4.76
N ILE A 471 -9.07 1.94 -3.89
CA ILE A 471 -8.84 3.36 -4.17
C ILE A 471 -7.32 3.61 -4.24
N VAL A 472 -6.88 4.23 -5.33
CA VAL A 472 -5.52 4.74 -5.50
C VAL A 472 -5.55 6.27 -5.42
N LEU A 473 -4.68 6.86 -4.61
CA LEU A 473 -4.59 8.32 -4.47
C LEU A 473 -3.67 8.91 -5.56
N GLY A 474 -4.20 9.77 -6.42
CA GLY A 474 -3.42 10.56 -7.36
C GLY A 474 -2.68 11.72 -6.68
N ALA A 475 -1.43 11.96 -7.08
CA ALA A 475 -0.60 13.08 -6.66
C ALA A 475 0.09 13.73 -7.88
N PRO A 476 0.12 15.07 -7.98
CA PRO A 476 0.75 15.75 -9.11
C PRO A 476 2.25 15.94 -8.87
N MET A 477 3.08 15.62 -9.85
CA MET A 477 4.50 16.02 -9.92
C MET A 477 4.65 17.41 -10.56
N TYR A 478 3.67 18.28 -10.37
CA TYR A 478 3.64 19.65 -10.87
C TYR A 478 2.83 20.55 -9.92
N GLY A 479 3.08 21.86 -10.01
CA GLY A 479 2.30 22.90 -9.37
C GLY A 479 1.52 23.75 -10.35
N ARG A 480 0.59 24.56 -9.84
CA ARG A 480 -0.18 25.57 -10.59
C ARG A 480 0.26 26.97 -10.17
N SER A 481 0.39 27.85 -11.15
CA SER A 481 0.87 29.22 -10.94
C SER A 481 -0.21 30.29 -11.08
N TYR A 482 0.01 31.41 -10.43
CA TYR A 482 -0.91 32.54 -10.32
C TYR A 482 -0.12 33.85 -10.33
N ARG A 483 -0.61 34.87 -11.06
CA ARG A 483 -0.11 36.23 -10.93
C ARG A 483 -0.71 36.89 -9.68
N VAL A 484 0.08 37.02 -8.63
CA VAL A 484 -0.34 37.58 -7.34
C VAL A 484 0.41 38.88 -7.08
N PRO A 485 -0.28 40.04 -7.11
CA PRO A 485 0.35 41.33 -6.83
C PRO A 485 1.06 41.32 -5.47
N SER A 486 2.21 41.97 -5.37
CA SER A 486 3.00 42.04 -4.14
C SER A 486 2.20 42.56 -2.94
N SER A 487 1.22 43.44 -3.18
CA SER A 487 0.31 43.96 -2.15
C SER A 487 -0.68 42.94 -1.57
N ALA A 488 -0.80 41.76 -2.18
CA ALA A 488 -1.75 40.72 -1.81
C ALA A 488 -1.07 39.38 -1.46
N ALA A 489 0.21 39.22 -1.75
CA ALA A 489 0.93 37.95 -1.59
C ALA A 489 1.09 37.53 -0.12
N PHE A 490 1.08 38.48 0.82
CA PHE A 490 1.36 38.25 2.23
C PHE A 490 0.12 38.39 3.11
N ALA A 491 0.02 37.57 4.15
CA ALA A 491 -1.07 37.58 5.13
C ALA A 491 -0.92 38.67 6.20
N ASP A 492 0.28 39.24 6.32
CA ASP A 492 0.65 40.22 7.33
C ASP A 492 1.41 41.40 6.71
N ASP A 493 1.34 42.56 7.37
CA ASP A 493 2.03 43.79 6.96
C ASP A 493 3.56 43.68 7.07
N SER A 494 4.08 42.62 7.71
CA SER A 494 5.52 42.35 7.82
C SER A 494 6.09 41.64 6.59
N ASN A 495 5.27 41.29 5.61
CA ASN A 495 5.64 40.49 4.44
C ASN A 495 6.40 39.21 4.81
N SER A 496 6.04 38.62 5.95
CA SER A 496 6.79 37.48 6.52
C SER A 496 6.14 36.14 6.20
N THR A 497 4.81 36.14 6.00
CA THR A 497 4.01 34.94 5.77
C THR A 497 3.17 35.10 4.51
N LEU A 498 3.28 34.18 3.55
CA LEU A 498 2.41 34.18 2.37
C LEU A 498 0.94 33.91 2.75
N ALA A 499 -0.01 34.56 2.08
CA ALA A 499 -1.44 34.28 2.24
C ALA A 499 -1.79 32.88 1.69
N SER A 500 -2.80 32.21 2.28
CA SER A 500 -3.22 30.85 1.83
C SER A 500 -4.05 30.96 0.55
N PHE A 501 -4.86 32.02 0.48
CA PHE A 501 -5.84 32.25 -0.56
C PHE A 501 -5.76 33.70 -1.08
N PRO A 502 -4.60 34.18 -1.57
CA PRO A 502 -4.47 35.55 -2.05
C PRO A 502 -5.27 35.75 -3.34
N PRO A 503 -5.86 36.94 -3.56
CA PRO A 503 -6.42 37.28 -4.85
C PRO A 503 -5.31 37.29 -5.92
N TYR A 504 -5.67 36.90 -7.15
CA TYR A 504 -4.77 36.87 -8.31
C TYR A 504 -5.40 37.58 -9.51
N ILE A 505 -4.58 37.94 -10.50
CA ILE A 505 -5.04 38.58 -11.74
C ILE A 505 -5.53 37.52 -12.71
N LEU A 506 -6.85 37.40 -12.88
CA LEU A 506 -7.48 36.32 -13.64
C LEU A 506 -7.01 36.21 -15.10
N ASN A 507 -6.84 37.34 -15.78
CA ASN A 507 -6.51 37.39 -17.21
C ASN A 507 -5.00 37.50 -17.47
N ASP A 508 -4.16 37.30 -16.45
CA ASP A 508 -2.70 37.26 -16.55
C ASP A 508 -2.19 35.95 -15.96
N GLN A 509 -2.56 34.84 -16.61
CA GLN A 509 -2.09 33.52 -16.26
C GLN A 509 -0.62 33.38 -16.69
N PRO A 510 0.32 33.14 -15.76
CA PRO A 510 1.71 32.85 -16.14
C PRO A 510 1.77 31.64 -17.08
N THR A 511 2.75 31.63 -18.00
CA THR A 511 2.86 30.57 -19.02
C THR A 511 3.08 29.19 -18.41
N GLY A 512 3.89 29.10 -17.35
CA GLY A 512 4.36 27.83 -16.81
C GLY A 512 5.77 27.52 -17.27
N ASP A 513 6.18 26.27 -17.07
CA ASP A 513 7.46 25.74 -17.52
C ASP A 513 7.51 25.51 -19.05
N ARG A 514 8.64 24.98 -19.53
CA ARG A 514 8.89 24.73 -20.96
C ARG A 514 7.96 23.69 -21.64
N TRP A 515 7.23 22.88 -20.88
CA TRP A 515 6.22 21.96 -21.42
C TRP A 515 4.89 22.65 -21.70
N ASN A 516 4.70 23.88 -21.20
CA ASN A 516 3.45 24.61 -21.35
C ASN A 516 3.44 25.44 -22.64
N GLY A 517 2.31 25.40 -23.35
CA GLY A 517 2.07 26.27 -24.50
C GLY A 517 1.68 27.69 -24.09
N HIS A 518 1.83 28.64 -25.02
CA HIS A 518 1.42 30.04 -24.86
C HIS A 518 -0.12 30.26 -24.89
N GLY A 519 -0.92 29.20 -24.74
CA GLY A 519 -2.35 29.21 -24.99
C GLY A 519 -2.68 29.13 -26.48
N GLY A 520 -3.96 28.96 -26.81
CA GLY A 520 -4.41 28.78 -28.19
C GLY A 520 -5.79 28.16 -28.29
N LEU A 521 -6.25 27.91 -29.52
CA LEU A 521 -7.47 27.16 -29.73
C LEU A 521 -7.22 25.69 -29.43
N ASP A 522 -8.04 25.11 -28.57
CA ASP A 522 -8.06 23.68 -28.31
C ASP A 522 -8.73 22.89 -29.45
N VAL A 523 -8.82 21.57 -29.28
CA VAL A 523 -9.47 20.67 -30.24
C VAL A 523 -10.99 20.87 -30.35
N CYS A 524 -11.58 21.67 -29.47
CA CYS A 524 -12.98 22.06 -29.45
C CYS A 524 -13.22 23.45 -30.07
N GLY A 525 -12.16 24.17 -30.42
CA GLY A 525 -12.22 25.55 -30.92
C GLY A 525 -12.43 26.60 -29.83
N SER A 526 -12.26 26.24 -28.57
CA SER A 526 -12.26 27.15 -27.43
C SER A 526 -10.86 27.71 -27.20
N TYR A 527 -10.77 28.98 -26.82
CA TYR A 527 -9.47 29.59 -26.49
C TYR A 527 -9.06 29.22 -25.06
N GLU A 528 -7.93 28.54 -24.95
CA GLU A 528 -7.30 28.19 -23.68
C GLU A 528 -6.19 29.19 -23.34
N ALA A 529 -6.16 29.60 -22.08
CA ALA A 529 -5.07 30.39 -21.53
C ALA A 529 -3.77 29.57 -21.51
N PRO A 530 -2.60 30.20 -21.31
CA PRO A 530 -1.37 29.46 -21.06
C PRO A 530 -1.53 28.47 -19.90
N GLY A 531 -0.87 27.31 -19.99
CA GLY A 531 -1.13 26.17 -19.08
C GLY A 531 -0.83 26.46 -17.61
N GLY A 532 0.17 27.30 -17.34
CA GLY A 532 0.47 27.80 -16.00
C GLY A 532 0.93 26.73 -15.02
N SER A 533 1.33 25.55 -15.52
CA SER A 533 1.87 24.48 -14.70
C SER A 533 3.38 24.57 -14.60
N TYR A 534 3.92 24.13 -13.46
CA TYR A 534 5.35 23.98 -13.25
C TYR A 534 5.61 22.56 -12.73
N ALA A 535 6.13 21.69 -13.58
CA ALA A 535 6.64 20.39 -13.18
C ALA A 535 7.69 20.56 -12.06
N PHE A 536 7.80 19.59 -11.17
CA PHE A 536 8.69 19.73 -10.01
C PHE A 536 10.16 19.94 -10.42
N TRP A 537 10.62 19.29 -11.49
CA TRP A 537 11.95 19.56 -12.08
C TRP A 537 12.13 21.02 -12.50
N SER A 538 11.09 21.66 -13.04
CA SER A 538 11.17 23.05 -13.52
C SER A 538 11.37 24.03 -12.37
N LEU A 539 10.78 23.75 -11.21
CA LEU A 539 10.97 24.58 -10.02
C LEU A 539 12.44 24.60 -9.58
N VAL A 540 13.17 23.49 -9.79
CA VAL A 540 14.62 23.41 -9.54
C VAL A 540 15.41 24.14 -10.62
N GLU A 541 15.12 23.87 -11.90
CA GLU A 541 15.86 24.46 -13.03
C GLU A 541 15.66 25.99 -13.14
N GLU A 542 14.45 26.47 -12.88
CA GLU A 542 14.08 27.88 -12.93
C GLU A 542 14.37 28.63 -11.62
N SER A 543 15.11 28.01 -10.70
CA SER A 543 15.61 28.64 -9.47
C SER A 543 14.53 29.08 -8.47
N TYR A 544 13.38 28.42 -8.43
CA TYR A 544 12.47 28.48 -7.27
C TYR A 544 12.99 27.61 -6.12
N LEU A 545 13.60 26.47 -6.45
CA LEU A 545 14.14 25.49 -5.51
C LEU A 545 15.64 25.23 -5.74
N ASN A 546 16.31 24.71 -4.72
CA ASN A 546 17.65 24.15 -4.78
C ASN A 546 17.60 22.70 -5.29
N LEU A 547 18.77 22.11 -5.56
CA LEU A 547 18.89 20.75 -6.10
C LEU A 547 18.32 19.65 -5.17
N ASP A 548 18.18 19.94 -3.88
CA ASP A 548 17.58 19.05 -2.88
C ASP A 548 16.07 19.27 -2.68
N GLY A 549 15.46 20.17 -3.46
CA GLY A 549 14.05 20.53 -3.37
C GLY A 549 13.74 21.56 -2.27
N THR A 550 14.73 22.06 -1.53
CA THR A 550 14.53 23.17 -0.58
C THR A 550 14.34 24.49 -1.31
N VAL A 551 13.69 25.47 -0.68
CA VAL A 551 13.44 26.77 -1.32
C VAL A 551 14.72 27.57 -1.47
N LYS A 552 14.87 28.23 -2.63
CA LYS A 552 16.03 29.05 -2.95
C LYS A 552 15.99 30.41 -2.26
N ASP A 553 17.17 30.95 -1.95
CA ASP A 553 17.29 32.28 -1.34
C ASP A 553 16.61 33.37 -2.19
N GLY A 554 15.79 34.19 -1.53
CA GLY A 554 15.04 35.27 -2.16
C GLY A 554 13.66 34.88 -2.69
N ILE A 555 13.30 33.60 -2.66
CA ILE A 555 11.95 33.10 -2.91
C ILE A 555 11.20 33.02 -1.58
N SER A 556 10.02 33.65 -1.52
CA SER A 556 9.15 33.54 -0.34
C SER A 556 8.48 32.18 -0.31
N TYR A 557 8.31 31.63 0.88
CA TYR A 557 7.79 30.27 1.07
C TYR A 557 6.71 30.22 2.14
N ARG A 558 5.76 29.30 1.94
CA ARG A 558 4.85 28.85 2.97
C ARG A 558 4.58 27.36 2.82
N TYR A 559 4.32 26.71 3.94
CA TYR A 559 3.69 25.40 3.96
C TYR A 559 2.33 25.50 4.67
N ASP A 560 1.26 25.16 3.98
CA ASP A 560 -0.08 25.05 4.58
C ASP A 560 -0.24 23.66 5.20
N ASN A 561 -0.19 23.59 6.54
CA ASN A 561 -0.25 22.32 7.27
C ASN A 561 -1.59 21.58 7.15
N CYS A 562 -2.65 22.23 6.68
CA CYS A 562 -3.96 21.62 6.60
C CYS A 562 -4.17 20.91 5.27
N SER A 563 -3.90 21.64 4.19
CA SER A 563 -3.86 21.05 2.85
C SER A 563 -2.62 20.22 2.60
N GLU A 564 -1.61 20.30 3.48
CA GLU A 564 -0.28 19.72 3.27
C GLU A 564 0.26 20.18 1.91
N THR A 565 0.29 21.49 1.69
CA THR A 565 0.64 22.08 0.39
C THR A 565 1.67 23.20 0.55
N PRO A 566 2.84 23.10 -0.09
CA PRO A 566 3.80 24.19 -0.20
C PRO A 566 3.40 25.24 -1.25
N TYR A 567 3.84 26.47 -0.97
CA TYR A 567 3.67 27.66 -1.80
C TYR A 567 5.04 28.31 -1.94
N VAL A 568 5.42 28.66 -3.16
CA VAL A 568 6.55 29.55 -3.43
C VAL A 568 6.08 30.82 -4.13
N TYR A 569 6.75 31.94 -3.87
CA TYR A 569 6.44 33.22 -4.47
C TYR A 569 7.72 33.98 -4.83
N ASP A 570 7.84 34.39 -6.09
CA ASP A 570 8.89 35.28 -6.55
C ASP A 570 8.38 36.73 -6.58
N PRO A 571 8.85 37.61 -5.68
CA PRO A 571 8.41 39.01 -5.63
C PRO A 571 8.86 39.83 -6.84
N LYS A 572 9.81 39.36 -7.65
CA LYS A 572 10.27 40.08 -8.86
C LYS A 572 9.32 39.90 -10.03
N THR A 573 8.78 38.68 -10.16
CA THR A 573 7.87 38.31 -11.25
C THR A 573 6.41 38.33 -10.82
N GLU A 574 6.14 38.45 -9.51
CA GLU A 574 4.80 38.35 -8.92
C GLU A 574 4.11 37.01 -9.22
N ILE A 575 4.88 35.94 -9.38
CA ILE A 575 4.39 34.59 -9.62
C ILE A 575 4.34 33.83 -8.29
N MET A 576 3.15 33.37 -7.94
CA MET A 576 2.93 32.41 -6.87
C MET A 576 2.68 31.03 -7.47
N ILE A 577 3.30 29.98 -6.93
CA ILE A 577 3.12 28.60 -7.36
C ILE A 577 2.69 27.77 -6.15
N THR A 578 1.57 27.05 -6.28
CA THR A 578 1.15 26.02 -5.33
C THR A 578 1.49 24.67 -5.92
N TYR A 579 2.23 23.86 -5.19
CA TYR A 579 2.82 22.63 -5.72
C TYR A 579 2.87 21.57 -4.63
N ASP A 580 3.48 20.43 -4.94
CA ASP A 580 3.79 19.40 -3.97
C ASP A 580 5.31 19.23 -3.84
N ASP A 581 5.80 19.07 -2.61
CA ASP A 581 7.20 18.81 -2.31
C ASP A 581 7.38 17.42 -1.67
N ALA A 582 8.61 17.09 -1.28
CA ALA A 582 8.90 15.83 -0.60
C ALA A 582 8.12 15.68 0.73
N ARG A 583 7.81 16.78 1.43
CA ARG A 583 7.05 16.72 2.68
C ARG A 583 5.59 16.37 2.41
N SER A 584 4.95 17.02 1.44
CA SER A 584 3.55 16.74 1.09
C SER A 584 3.37 15.37 0.42
N PHE A 585 4.32 14.93 -0.43
CA PHE A 585 4.32 13.57 -0.98
C PHE A 585 4.47 12.50 0.12
N ALA A 586 5.34 12.71 1.10
CA ALA A 586 5.44 11.81 2.25
C ALA A 586 4.14 11.78 3.07
N ALA A 587 3.47 12.92 3.25
CA ALA A 587 2.17 13.00 3.91
C ALA A 587 1.07 12.25 3.14
N LYS A 588 1.07 12.30 1.80
CA LYS A 588 0.18 11.52 0.94
C LYS A 588 0.46 10.03 1.01
N GLY A 589 1.73 9.63 1.08
CA GLY A 589 2.11 8.24 1.31
C GLY A 589 1.65 7.71 2.67
N ASP A 590 1.78 8.52 3.72
CA ASP A 590 1.24 8.23 5.05
C ASP A 590 -0.29 8.09 5.02
N PHE A 591 -0.98 8.98 4.30
CA PHE A 591 -2.43 8.90 4.11
C PHE A 591 -2.87 7.60 3.41
N VAL A 592 -2.16 7.19 2.36
CA VAL A 592 -2.38 5.91 1.67
C VAL A 592 -2.28 4.75 2.64
N LYS A 593 -1.23 4.73 3.47
CA LYS A 593 -1.01 3.68 4.47
C LYS A 593 -2.09 3.66 5.55
N VAL A 594 -2.34 4.81 6.20
CA VAL A 594 -3.26 4.92 7.35
C VAL A 594 -4.70 4.59 6.98
N ASN A 595 -5.10 4.88 5.74
CA ASN A 595 -6.46 4.60 5.26
C ASN A 595 -6.58 3.25 4.52
N ASN A 596 -5.52 2.43 4.51
CA ASN A 596 -5.50 1.14 3.81
C ASN A 596 -5.92 1.27 2.34
N LEU A 597 -5.43 2.31 1.67
CA LEU A 597 -5.69 2.52 0.26
C LEU A 597 -4.92 1.50 -0.58
N ARG A 598 -5.42 1.21 -1.78
CA ARG A 598 -4.75 0.30 -2.72
C ARG A 598 -3.35 0.78 -3.06
N GLY A 599 -3.12 2.09 -3.09
CA GLY A 599 -1.84 2.67 -3.46
C GLY A 599 -1.89 4.14 -3.82
N PHE A 600 -0.91 4.57 -4.61
CA PHE A 600 -0.83 5.91 -5.17
C PHE A 600 -0.54 5.89 -6.68
N ALA A 601 -0.95 6.96 -7.34
CA ALA A 601 -0.62 7.26 -8.73
C ALA A 601 0.02 8.64 -8.83
N VAL A 602 0.97 8.84 -9.74
CA VAL A 602 1.56 10.15 -9.98
C VAL A 602 1.34 10.65 -11.41
N TRP A 603 0.88 11.89 -11.55
CA TRP A 603 0.82 12.61 -12.83
C TRP A 603 1.90 13.69 -12.86
N GLU A 604 2.92 13.61 -13.70
CA GLU A 604 3.31 12.46 -14.52
C GLU A 604 4.76 12.06 -14.23
N ALA A 605 5.18 10.86 -14.66
CA ALA A 605 6.44 10.24 -14.26
C ALA A 605 7.68 11.10 -14.55
N ALA A 606 7.64 11.90 -15.63
CA ALA A 606 8.73 12.78 -16.02
C ALA A 606 8.80 14.08 -15.20
N GLY A 607 7.75 14.41 -14.41
CA GLY A 607 7.65 15.67 -13.68
C GLY A 607 8.59 15.78 -12.48
N ASP A 608 9.13 14.67 -11.98
CA ASP A 608 10.00 14.63 -10.79
C ASP A 608 11.44 15.10 -11.09
N TYR A 609 12.13 15.59 -10.07
CA TYR A 609 13.55 15.91 -10.11
C TYR A 609 14.34 14.85 -9.34
N ASN A 610 15.17 14.06 -10.01
CA ASN A 610 16.03 13.05 -9.38
C ASN A 610 15.31 12.12 -8.40
N ASN A 611 14.06 11.77 -8.70
CA ASN A 611 13.20 10.92 -7.89
C ASN A 611 12.89 11.45 -6.47
N LEU A 612 12.99 12.75 -6.21
CA LEU A 612 12.75 13.31 -4.88
C LEU A 612 11.32 13.03 -4.41
N LEU A 613 10.33 13.28 -5.27
CA LEU A 613 8.92 13.12 -4.92
C LEU A 613 8.53 11.64 -4.85
N ILE A 614 8.89 10.82 -5.83
CA ILE A 614 8.54 9.39 -5.82
C ILE A 614 9.16 8.65 -4.62
N ASN A 615 10.39 9.02 -4.21
CA ASN A 615 10.99 8.49 -2.99
C ASN A 615 10.20 8.87 -1.74
N ALA A 616 9.75 10.12 -1.67
CA ALA A 616 9.04 10.63 -0.51
C ALA A 616 7.70 9.93 -0.30
N ILE A 617 6.89 9.76 -1.34
CA ILE A 617 5.60 9.07 -1.23
C ILE A 617 5.77 7.58 -0.92
N LEU A 618 6.73 6.88 -1.55
CA LEU A 618 7.08 5.50 -1.20
C LEU A 618 7.49 5.38 0.27
N ASN A 619 8.37 6.27 0.73
CA ASN A 619 8.80 6.31 2.12
C ASN A 619 7.61 6.52 3.06
N GLY A 620 6.67 7.41 2.72
CA GLY A 620 5.43 7.62 3.47
C GLY A 620 4.58 6.35 3.58
N THR A 621 4.45 5.58 2.49
CA THR A 621 3.69 4.32 2.51
C THR A 621 4.31 3.22 3.39
N VAL A 622 5.63 3.28 3.65
CA VAL A 622 6.34 2.32 4.51
C VAL A 622 6.42 2.81 5.95
N ASN A 623 6.85 4.06 6.15
CA ASN A 623 7.21 4.61 7.46
C ASN A 623 6.15 5.52 8.07
N GLY A 624 5.02 5.73 7.40
CA GLY A 624 3.88 6.46 7.93
C GLY A 624 3.46 5.94 9.31
N ALA A 625 3.45 6.83 10.30
CA ALA A 625 2.96 6.52 11.64
C ALA A 625 1.47 6.89 11.69
N PRO A 626 0.61 6.16 12.42
CA PRO A 626 -0.74 6.62 12.67
C PRO A 626 -0.67 8.03 13.26
N ARG A 627 -1.03 9.06 12.48
CA ARG A 627 -1.14 10.42 13.02
C ARG A 627 -2.07 10.34 14.21
N THR A 628 -1.70 10.96 15.32
CA THR A 628 -2.50 11.03 16.56
C THR A 628 -3.79 11.85 16.42
N THR A 629 -4.38 11.89 15.22
CA THR A 629 -5.81 12.12 15.03
C THR A 629 -6.47 10.78 15.25
N LYS A 630 -7.18 10.64 16.38
CA LYS A 630 -8.03 9.48 16.72
C LYS A 630 -8.56 8.78 15.45
N PRO A 631 -8.33 7.46 15.28
CA PRO A 631 -9.15 6.67 14.39
C PRO A 631 -10.61 6.94 14.80
N LEU A 632 -11.43 7.46 13.90
CA LEU A 632 -12.84 7.78 14.19
C LEU A 632 -13.73 6.53 14.27
N LEU A 633 -13.15 5.39 14.61
CA LEU A 633 -13.84 4.13 14.80
C LEU A 633 -13.29 3.44 16.07
N GLN A 634 -13.73 3.89 17.26
CA GLN A 634 -14.19 3.07 18.41
C GLN A 634 -14.23 3.85 19.75
N PRO A 635 -15.16 3.53 20.68
CA PRO A 635 -15.20 4.08 22.04
C PRO A 635 -14.24 3.37 23.01
N SER A 636 -13.77 4.15 23.99
CA SER A 636 -12.69 3.98 24.96
C SER A 636 -12.79 2.84 25.99
N ALA A 637 -11.64 2.29 26.40
CA ALA A 637 -11.41 1.79 27.76
C ALA A 637 -9.95 2.03 28.24
N THR A 638 -9.84 2.46 29.50
CA THR A 638 -8.69 3.03 30.22
C THR A 638 -7.71 2.01 30.79
N ALA A 639 -6.43 2.42 30.85
CA ALA A 639 -5.26 1.70 31.37
C ALA A 639 -5.20 1.62 32.91
N MET A 640 -4.39 0.68 33.45
CA MET A 640 -3.68 0.83 34.73
C MET A 640 -2.41 -0.04 34.80
N SER A 641 -1.36 0.57 35.35
CA SER A 641 0.04 0.13 35.46
C SER A 641 0.37 -0.58 36.78
N SER A 642 1.45 -1.37 36.85
CA SER A 642 2.59 -1.16 37.78
C SER A 642 3.64 -2.28 37.71
N ALA A 643 4.88 -1.93 38.05
CA ALA A 643 6.12 -2.70 37.94
C ALA A 643 6.68 -3.11 39.32
N SER A 644 7.51 -4.16 39.39
CA SER A 644 8.82 -4.13 40.08
C SER A 644 9.61 -5.45 39.95
N ALA A 645 10.89 -5.32 39.58
CA ALA A 645 11.90 -6.34 39.28
C ALA A 645 12.51 -7.06 40.51
N HIS A 646 13.13 -8.24 40.32
CA HIS A 646 14.24 -8.74 41.16
C HIS A 646 15.28 -9.62 40.43
N ARG A 647 16.50 -9.61 40.99
CA ARG A 647 17.83 -9.94 40.42
C ARG A 647 18.13 -11.42 40.17
N ALA A 648 19.02 -11.64 39.20
CA ALA A 648 19.61 -12.88 38.71
C ALA A 648 20.77 -13.47 39.56
N PHE A 649 21.05 -14.76 39.36
CA PHE A 649 22.36 -15.41 39.56
C PHE A 649 22.58 -16.52 38.49
N SER A 650 23.85 -16.80 38.17
CA SER A 650 24.37 -17.36 36.91
C SER A 650 25.18 -18.67 37.03
N LEU A 651 25.41 -19.32 35.86
CA LEU A 651 26.54 -20.20 35.40
C LEU A 651 26.18 -21.71 35.14
N PRO A 652 26.95 -22.49 34.31
CA PRO A 652 27.31 -22.33 32.88
C PRO A 652 27.30 -23.65 32.02
N ALA A 653 27.52 -23.52 30.68
CA ALA A 653 28.07 -24.49 29.68
C ALA A 653 27.15 -25.63 29.12
N THR A 654 27.13 -26.11 27.83
CA THR A 654 27.92 -25.93 26.57
C THR A 654 27.23 -26.69 25.39
N HIS A 655 27.38 -26.22 24.13
CA HIS A 655 27.04 -26.79 22.78
C HIS A 655 25.80 -26.21 22.05
N TRP A 656 25.97 -25.77 20.78
CA TRP A 656 25.15 -24.71 20.16
C TRP A 656 24.31 -25.09 18.93
N ILE A 657 23.07 -24.57 18.92
CA ILE A 657 22.03 -24.62 17.90
C ILE A 657 21.59 -23.16 17.66
N LEU A 658 21.35 -22.77 16.41
CA LEU A 658 20.78 -21.47 16.05
C LEU A 658 19.24 -21.57 16.17
N ALA A 659 18.63 -20.86 17.12
CA ALA A 659 17.19 -20.87 17.35
C ALA A 659 16.66 -19.44 17.46
N ILE A 660 15.70 -19.07 16.63
CA ILE A 660 14.91 -17.84 16.77
C ILE A 660 13.67 -18.22 17.62
N GLY A 661 13.41 -17.48 18.71
CA GLY A 661 12.70 -17.94 19.95
C GLY A 661 11.20 -18.24 19.82
N ALA A 662 10.59 -19.04 20.73
CA ALA A 662 10.29 -18.63 22.10
C ALA A 662 10.36 -19.75 23.20
N TYR A 663 10.96 -19.40 24.34
CA TYR A 663 10.92 -19.90 25.73
C TYR A 663 10.29 -21.27 26.12
N TYR A 664 11.13 -22.20 26.60
CA TYR A 664 11.28 -22.65 28.02
C TYR A 664 12.11 -23.96 28.06
N PHE A 665 13.36 -23.90 28.51
CA PHE A 665 14.14 -25.08 28.91
C PHE A 665 14.08 -25.24 30.43
N PHE A 666 13.58 -26.37 30.92
CA PHE A 666 13.85 -26.87 32.26
C PHE A 666 14.23 -28.35 32.15
N GLY A 667 15.40 -28.71 32.70
CA GLY A 667 15.84 -30.09 32.94
C GLY A 667 16.99 -30.53 32.06
#